data_AF-A0A0P0DVY3-F1
#
_entry.id   AF-A0A0P0DVY3-F1
#
_cell.length_a   1.000
_cell.length_b   1.000
_cell.length_c   1.000
_cell.angle_alpha   90.00
_cell.angle_beta   90.00
_cell.angle_gamma   90.00
#
_symmetry.space_group_name_H-M   'P 1'
#
loop_
_entity.id
_entity.type
_entity.pdbx_description
1 polymer ?
#
loop_
_entity_poly.entity_id
_entity_poly.type
_entity_poly.pdbx_seq_one_letter_code
_entity_poly.pdbx_strand_id
1 'polypeptide(L)'
;MTDARAWPIRPKWHRFETPKSYAQRQCAAAGVPFDYVERGLTTEARPYIYRVWVNMDAAARTIEAAAERPEGHYLRLKRIAQPDPAQSYSERFLCRLCAAGERVKQIPHDRENWCLRHPGQLVWVGPGTTPESQIIMPFDRQLAKAERTFRRLVATGRVDAGLHARVWEMVRDNAWLTEPAGWKTSLLECLDDREIRGRAALFVETIATLTVLSNEDDVARWISLPPDELRPAIVDALPPMHGPTQVLVERIVLWLRPHRREVRPTRIDALNVPLDIVDTSAIVDTTAAYPLWIQRRPHAISEWDWSRNDPVRDPWEPSGTSVKAWWLCDAGHSWESTPYVRAVAGCPYCSGLSTWRGQTDLGTLFPALAVEWDDAPGANAGDPDHVGPGSNRRIRWICSKGHRWMATINNRARNGSGCPYCGGSRATPGESDLATLHPDLAAEWDYERNGKLTPETIGARTTTRVWWAGRCGHRWQTAIANRTKGGTGCPYCAGKRALPGVTDLATLRPDLAAQWHSDNELRPEQVVPGARRKAIWQRAKGHVWEAAIYRRSTGLGCPHCSGKFVARGETDLATMRPDLVSEWDASNLRTPQEVTTHSNYRATWRCKQGHIWVAVGSSRTSRRPTGCPSCFGLQAVPGVNDLSTLRPDLAAEWDDSNLGSPDRLKLTSNRTARWRCSGGHVWEATVANRSSGDGCPFCQAGVSIKAQNETAHFSDSADRGRRRG
;
A
#
# COMPACT_ATOMS: atom_id res chain seq x y z
N MET A 1 72.71 39.35 28.99
CA MET A 1 72.30 38.01 29.47
C MET A 1 72.03 37.14 28.25
N THR A 2 73.10 36.62 27.67
CA THR A 2 73.10 35.56 26.67
C THR A 2 73.11 34.24 27.41
N ASP A 3 71.94 33.64 27.58
CA ASP A 3 71.85 32.22 27.88
C ASP A 3 70.60 31.70 27.19
N ALA A 4 70.82 30.89 26.17
CA ALA A 4 69.78 30.29 25.35
C ALA A 4 68.99 29.31 26.22
N ARG A 5 67.98 29.81 26.94
CA ARG A 5 66.96 28.97 27.57
C ARG A 5 66.11 28.37 26.45
N ALA A 6 66.63 27.31 25.84
CA ALA A 6 65.81 26.36 25.12
C ALA A 6 64.66 25.98 26.06
N TRP A 7 63.43 26.33 25.66
CA TRP A 7 62.28 26.06 26.49
C TRP A 7 62.22 24.54 26.75
N PRO A 8 62.09 24.10 28.01
CA PRO A 8 62.35 22.71 28.41
C PRO A 8 61.41 21.70 27.73
N ILE A 9 60.24 22.17 27.28
CA ILE A 9 59.26 21.32 26.61
C ILE A 9 59.14 21.66 25.12
N ARG A 10 58.92 20.65 24.28
CA ARG A 10 58.61 20.88 22.86
C ARG A 10 57.13 21.22 22.66
N PRO A 11 56.80 22.17 21.76
CA PRO A 11 55.43 22.44 21.40
C PRO A 11 54.82 21.28 20.62
N LYS A 12 53.54 21.00 20.88
CA LYS A 12 52.75 19.96 20.20
C LYS A 12 51.83 20.56 19.14
N TRP A 13 52.34 21.54 18.38
CA TRP A 13 51.57 22.30 17.40
C TRP A 13 50.92 21.45 16.30
N HIS A 14 51.62 20.46 15.77
CA HIS A 14 51.07 19.52 14.78
C HIS A 14 49.89 18.68 15.33
N ARG A 15 49.59 18.81 16.64
CA ARG A 15 48.44 18.23 17.32
C ARG A 15 47.44 19.29 17.78
N PHE A 16 47.36 20.41 17.07
CA PHE A 16 46.43 21.50 17.38
C PHE A 16 46.60 22.12 18.77
N GLU A 17 47.76 22.04 19.42
CA GLU A 17 47.96 22.69 20.71
C GLU A 17 47.72 24.21 20.61
N THR A 18 47.05 24.80 21.61
CA THR A 18 46.85 26.25 21.68
C THR A 18 48.10 26.97 22.20
N PRO A 19 48.39 28.20 21.73
CA PRO A 19 49.47 29.04 22.27
C PRO A 19 49.42 29.17 23.80
N LYS A 20 48.21 29.28 24.35
CA LYS A 20 47.96 29.33 25.79
C LYS A 20 48.36 28.04 26.49
N SER A 21 47.96 26.88 25.96
CA SER A 21 48.36 25.56 26.49
C SER A 21 49.87 25.42 26.59
N TYR A 22 50.58 25.74 25.50
CA TYR A 22 52.03 25.61 25.49
C TYR A 22 52.69 26.54 26.51
N ALA A 23 52.28 27.81 26.58
CA ALA A 23 52.80 28.75 27.55
C ALA A 23 52.56 28.27 28.99
N GLN A 24 51.37 27.74 29.29
CA GLN A 24 51.04 27.17 30.61
C GLN A 24 51.93 25.97 30.97
N ARG A 25 52.13 25.02 30.04
CA ARG A 25 52.99 23.86 30.29
C ARG A 25 54.42 24.26 30.57
N GLN A 26 54.91 25.28 29.88
CA GLN A 26 56.28 25.77 30.02
C GLN A 26 56.49 26.50 31.34
N CYS A 27 55.52 27.30 31.77
CA CYS A 27 55.50 27.89 33.10
C CYS A 27 55.54 26.81 34.18
N ALA A 28 54.71 25.78 34.05
CA ALA A 28 54.68 24.65 34.98
C ALA A 28 56.04 23.92 35.05
N ALA A 29 56.67 23.65 33.90
CA ALA A 29 57.99 23.00 33.86
C ALA A 29 59.11 23.87 34.43
N ALA A 30 59.00 25.20 34.32
CA ALA A 30 59.95 26.15 34.88
C ALA A 30 59.68 26.46 36.37
N GLY A 31 58.60 25.93 36.97
CA GLY A 31 58.17 26.28 38.32
C GLY A 31 57.71 27.74 38.45
N VAL A 32 57.34 28.39 37.34
CA VAL A 32 56.91 29.79 37.30
C VAL A 32 55.39 29.85 37.26
N PRO A 33 54.72 30.64 38.11
CA PRO A 33 53.27 30.78 38.03
C PRO A 33 52.85 31.48 36.73
N PHE A 34 51.84 30.95 36.04
CA PHE A 34 51.46 31.36 34.68
C PHE A 34 51.02 32.84 34.59
N ASP A 35 50.47 33.39 35.67
CA ASP A 35 50.11 34.81 35.80
C ASP A 35 51.31 35.74 35.64
N TYR A 36 52.54 35.31 35.95
CA TYR A 36 53.75 36.07 35.65
C TYR A 36 54.03 36.16 34.15
N VAL A 37 53.78 35.08 33.40
CA VAL A 37 53.90 35.11 31.94
C VAL A 37 52.75 35.90 31.31
N GLU A 38 51.53 35.78 31.83
CA GLU A 38 50.42 36.64 31.40
C GLU A 38 50.74 38.12 31.60
N ARG A 39 51.37 38.51 32.71
CA ARG A 39 51.85 39.87 32.98
C ARG A 39 53.06 40.26 32.11
N GLY A 40 54.03 39.37 31.90
CA GLY A 40 55.22 39.64 31.09
C GLY A 40 54.93 39.82 29.59
N LEU A 41 53.78 39.33 29.13
CA LEU A 41 53.26 39.58 27.78
C LEU A 41 52.51 40.94 27.66
N THR A 42 52.41 41.71 28.75
CA THR A 42 51.84 43.07 28.78
C THR A 42 52.95 44.13 28.86
N THR A 43 52.74 45.29 28.24
CA THR A 43 53.69 46.43 28.27
C THR A 43 53.20 47.51 29.25
N GLU A 44 54.10 48.32 29.81
CA GLU A 44 53.77 49.46 30.72
C GLU A 44 52.68 50.39 30.16
N ALA A 45 52.64 50.60 28.83
CA ALA A 45 51.63 51.46 28.18
C ALA A 45 50.19 50.90 28.20
N ARG A 46 50.00 49.62 28.55
CA ARG A 46 48.73 48.89 28.37
C ARG A 46 48.48 47.91 29.52
N PRO A 47 48.42 48.36 30.78
CA PRO A 47 48.62 47.45 31.90
C PRO A 47 47.38 46.62 32.27
N TYR A 48 46.15 46.99 31.84
CA TYR A 48 44.94 46.30 32.34
C TYR A 48 43.72 46.15 31.40
N ILE A 49 43.71 46.67 30.16
CA ILE A 49 42.44 46.73 29.38
C ILE A 49 42.20 45.53 28.44
N TYR A 50 43.17 44.63 28.22
CA TYR A 50 42.94 43.38 27.46
C TYR A 50 43.91 42.31 27.94
N ARG A 51 43.41 41.23 28.54
CA ARG A 51 44.20 40.01 28.70
C ARG A 51 44.81 39.69 27.34
N VAL A 52 46.13 39.43 27.26
CA VAL A 52 46.84 39.16 25.99
C VAL A 52 46.14 38.07 25.17
N TRP A 53 45.48 37.14 25.86
CA TRP A 53 44.67 36.05 25.31
C TRP A 53 43.31 36.46 24.72
N VAL A 54 42.88 37.73 24.81
CA VAL A 54 41.67 38.26 24.12
C VAL A 54 41.89 38.28 22.61
N ASN A 55 43.11 38.62 22.17
CA ASN A 55 43.53 38.47 20.78
C ASN A 55 44.48 37.27 20.68
N MET A 56 43.88 36.08 20.54
CA MET A 56 44.63 34.82 20.43
C MET A 56 45.64 34.81 19.28
N ASP A 57 45.41 35.57 18.21
CA ASP A 57 46.32 35.62 17.06
C ASP A 57 47.57 36.46 17.38
N ALA A 58 47.43 37.56 18.14
CA ALA A 58 48.56 38.33 18.64
C ALA A 58 49.35 37.57 19.71
N ALA A 59 48.66 36.91 20.64
CA ALA A 59 49.30 36.06 21.65
C ALA A 59 50.09 34.91 21.00
N ALA A 60 49.53 34.31 19.94
CA ALA A 60 50.20 33.27 19.18
C ALA A 60 51.54 33.73 18.61
N ARG A 61 51.60 34.91 17.96
CA ARG A 61 52.84 35.45 17.38
C ARG A 61 53.94 35.59 18.41
N THR A 62 53.63 36.11 19.59
CA THR A 62 54.62 36.27 20.67
C THR A 62 55.15 34.93 21.16
N ILE A 63 54.27 33.94 21.34
CA ILE A 63 54.64 32.59 21.76
C ILE A 63 55.43 31.85 20.67
N GLU A 64 55.07 32.01 19.40
CA GLU A 64 55.79 31.43 18.26
C GLU A 64 57.21 32.00 18.15
N ALA A 65 57.36 33.31 18.27
CA ALA A 65 58.66 33.98 18.28
C ALA A 65 59.53 33.49 19.45
N ALA A 66 58.95 33.40 20.66
CA ALA A 66 59.65 32.91 21.85
C ALA A 66 60.05 31.42 21.76
N ALA A 67 59.32 30.64 20.96
CA ALA A 67 59.61 29.23 20.69
C ALA A 67 60.50 29.00 19.44
N GLU A 68 61.05 30.08 18.85
CA GLU A 68 61.87 30.05 17.63
C GLU A 68 61.14 29.37 16.45
N ARG A 69 59.85 29.70 16.25
CA ARG A 69 59.03 29.16 15.16
C ARG A 69 58.60 30.24 14.17
N PRO A 70 58.38 29.88 12.89
CA PRO A 70 57.84 30.81 11.90
C PRO A 70 56.48 31.36 12.33
N GLU A 71 56.31 32.68 12.14
CA GLU A 71 55.06 33.37 12.41
C GLU A 71 53.90 32.79 11.59
N GLY A 72 52.72 32.68 12.21
CA GLY A 72 51.48 32.29 11.52
C GLY A 72 51.20 30.79 11.53
N HIS A 73 51.98 30.00 12.26
CA HIS A 73 51.75 28.56 12.41
C HIS A 73 50.39 28.26 13.06
N TYR A 74 50.04 28.98 14.13
CA TYR A 74 48.76 28.90 14.82
C TYR A 74 47.60 29.27 13.90
N LEU A 75 47.74 30.34 13.10
CA LEU A 75 46.72 30.74 12.12
C LEU A 75 46.49 29.67 11.06
N ARG A 76 47.56 28.98 10.63
CA ARG A 76 47.45 27.81 9.74
C ARG A 76 46.70 26.66 10.41
N LEU A 77 47.04 26.33 11.67
CA LEU A 77 46.35 25.28 12.42
C LEU A 77 44.88 25.61 12.69
N LYS A 78 44.57 26.86 13.05
CA LYS A 78 43.21 27.38 13.25
C LYS A 78 42.38 27.26 11.96
N ARG A 79 42.99 27.56 10.80
CA ARG A 79 42.38 27.32 9.48
C ARG A 79 42.14 25.84 9.18
N ILE A 80 43.01 24.93 9.63
CA ILE A 80 42.81 23.49 9.45
C ILE A 80 41.75 22.97 10.41
N ALA A 81 41.78 23.44 11.66
CA ALA A 81 40.82 23.10 12.71
C ALA A 81 39.40 23.51 12.34
N GLN A 82 39.24 24.65 11.64
CA GLN A 82 37.95 25.22 11.22
C GLN A 82 36.92 25.27 12.35
N PRO A 83 37.24 25.90 13.51
CA PRO A 83 36.22 26.12 14.54
C PRO A 83 35.13 27.01 13.97
N ASP A 84 33.88 26.57 14.08
CA ASP A 84 32.71 27.35 13.69
C ASP A 84 32.50 28.51 14.68
N PRO A 85 32.67 29.78 14.28
CA PRO A 85 32.50 30.90 15.19
C PRO A 85 31.05 31.08 15.68
N ALA A 86 30.07 30.48 15.01
CA ALA A 86 28.66 30.52 15.42
C ALA A 86 28.31 29.49 16.50
N GLN A 87 29.22 28.55 16.81
CA GLN A 87 28.98 27.49 17.78
C GLN A 87 29.83 27.67 19.04
N SER A 88 29.24 27.32 20.19
CA SER A 88 29.99 27.18 21.44
C SER A 88 30.69 25.83 21.45
N TYR A 89 32.02 25.82 21.57
CA TYR A 89 32.78 24.59 21.71
C TYR A 89 33.20 24.37 23.15
N SER A 90 32.93 23.17 23.67
CA SER A 90 33.54 22.71 24.91
C SER A 90 35.07 22.63 24.77
N GLU A 91 35.77 22.69 25.91
CA GLU A 91 37.22 22.52 25.90
C GLU A 91 37.61 21.17 25.28
N ARG A 92 38.79 21.18 24.64
CA ARG A 92 39.31 20.00 23.95
C ARG A 92 40.77 19.79 24.27
N PHE A 93 41.15 18.55 24.54
CA PHE A 93 42.49 18.19 24.96
C PHE A 93 43.05 17.06 24.11
N LEU A 94 44.38 17.08 23.93
CA LEU A 94 45.10 16.01 23.25
C LEU A 94 44.84 14.66 23.95
N CYS A 95 44.84 13.59 23.18
CA CYS A 95 44.83 12.22 23.70
C CYS A 95 45.82 12.06 24.86
N ARG A 96 45.36 11.61 26.03
CA ARG A 96 46.14 11.44 27.26
C ARG A 96 47.37 10.56 27.08
N LEU A 97 47.29 9.56 26.21
CA LEU A 97 48.42 8.68 25.87
C LEU A 97 49.42 9.38 24.92
N CYS A 98 48.95 10.17 23.94
CA CYS A 98 49.82 11.02 23.12
C CYS A 98 50.45 12.17 23.92
N ALA A 99 49.76 12.62 24.96
CA ALA A 99 50.17 13.73 25.78
C ALA A 99 51.27 13.34 26.76
N ALA A 100 51.48 12.06 27.03
CA ALA A 100 52.51 11.53 27.93
C ALA A 100 52.44 12.16 29.33
N GLY A 101 51.22 12.27 29.90
CA GLY A 101 50.97 12.84 31.23
C GLY A 101 50.79 14.36 31.25
N GLU A 102 50.99 15.05 30.13
CA GLU A 102 50.80 16.50 30.06
C GLU A 102 49.34 16.90 29.78
N ARG A 103 48.89 18.03 30.33
CA ARG A 103 47.60 18.65 29.98
C ARG A 103 47.78 19.57 28.78
N VAL A 104 47.46 19.07 27.58
CA VAL A 104 47.66 19.79 26.31
C VAL A 104 46.31 20.21 25.73
N LYS A 105 45.91 21.47 25.94
CA LYS A 105 44.65 22.01 25.41
C LYS A 105 44.78 22.33 23.92
N GLN A 106 43.85 21.80 23.12
CA GLN A 106 43.81 21.93 21.67
C GLN A 106 42.93 23.11 21.23
N ILE A 107 43.17 23.60 20.02
CA ILE A 107 42.25 24.49 19.31
C ILE A 107 40.91 23.74 19.22
N PRO A 108 39.76 24.36 19.54
CA PRO A 108 38.48 23.71 19.35
C PRO A 108 38.30 23.26 17.91
N HIS A 109 37.94 21.99 17.70
CA HIS A 109 37.66 21.43 16.38
C HIS A 109 36.85 20.15 16.51
N ASP A 110 36.21 19.74 15.42
CA ASP A 110 35.39 18.54 15.35
C ASP A 110 35.86 17.63 14.21
N ARG A 111 37.16 17.32 14.21
CA ARG A 111 37.82 16.58 13.09
C ARG A 111 38.38 15.23 13.49
N GLU A 112 38.56 14.99 14.79
CA GLU A 112 39.02 13.69 15.28
C GLU A 112 38.38 13.43 16.64
N ASN A 113 37.67 12.32 16.80
CA ASN A 113 36.96 12.03 18.04
C ASN A 113 37.49 10.77 18.71
N TRP A 114 38.04 9.83 17.93
CA TRP A 114 38.85 8.73 18.43
C TRP A 114 40.33 8.85 18.01
N CYS A 115 41.24 8.74 18.97
CA CYS A 115 42.67 8.63 18.71
C CYS A 115 43.03 7.20 18.29
N LEU A 116 43.53 7.07 17.06
CA LEU A 116 43.91 5.78 16.45
C LEU A 116 45.41 5.46 16.53
N ARG A 117 46.18 6.21 17.34
CA ARG A 117 47.66 6.19 17.30
C ARG A 117 48.30 5.16 18.22
N HIS A 118 47.53 4.50 19.06
CA HIS A 118 48.04 3.59 20.09
C HIS A 118 47.75 2.14 19.67
N PRO A 119 48.78 1.28 19.54
CA PRO A 119 48.58 -0.12 19.18
C PRO A 119 47.65 -0.82 20.19
N GLY A 120 46.65 -1.54 19.69
CA GLY A 120 45.71 -2.31 20.52
C GLY A 120 44.69 -1.51 21.32
N GLN A 121 44.67 -0.17 21.22
CA GLN A 121 43.77 0.69 22.00
C GLN A 121 43.21 1.86 21.18
N LEU A 122 42.07 2.37 21.61
CA LEU A 122 41.43 3.59 21.11
C LEU A 122 41.19 4.53 22.29
N VAL A 123 41.35 5.84 22.06
CA VAL A 123 41.09 6.86 23.11
C VAL A 123 40.08 7.88 22.60
N TRP A 124 38.96 8.04 23.29
CA TRP A 124 38.00 9.09 22.98
C TRP A 124 38.59 10.44 23.36
N VAL A 125 38.65 11.37 22.40
CA VAL A 125 39.18 12.73 22.50
C VAL A 125 38.20 13.76 21.97
N GLY A 126 36.92 13.40 21.94
CA GLY A 126 35.85 14.26 21.47
C GLY A 126 35.63 15.49 22.38
N PRO A 127 34.79 16.44 21.95
CA PRO A 127 34.49 17.66 22.71
C PRO A 127 34.03 17.38 24.14
N GLY A 128 34.43 18.23 25.08
CA GLY A 128 34.00 18.16 26.49
C GLY A 128 34.83 17.22 27.37
N THR A 129 35.76 16.46 26.80
CA THR A 129 36.65 15.59 27.59
C THR A 129 37.84 16.34 28.18
N THR A 130 38.11 16.15 29.47
CA THR A 130 39.42 16.46 30.07
C THR A 130 40.34 15.26 29.88
N PRO A 131 41.68 15.40 30.00
CA PRO A 131 42.58 14.26 29.91
C PRO A 131 42.22 13.10 30.85
N GLU A 132 41.62 13.39 32.01
CA GLU A 132 41.21 12.39 32.99
C GLU A 132 39.92 11.66 32.59
N SER A 133 38.97 12.36 31.94
CA SER A 133 37.69 11.79 31.49
C SER A 133 37.75 11.13 30.10
N GLN A 134 38.88 11.22 29.40
CA GLN A 134 39.07 10.52 28.13
C GLN A 134 39.00 9.00 28.30
N ILE A 135 38.03 8.40 27.63
CA ILE A 135 37.73 6.96 27.67
C ILE A 135 38.80 6.22 26.87
N ILE A 136 39.42 5.21 27.49
CA ILE A 136 40.33 4.28 26.81
C ILE A 136 39.61 2.95 26.62
N MET A 137 39.61 2.42 25.40
CA MET A 137 39.01 1.13 25.07
C MET A 137 39.99 0.24 24.30
N PRO A 138 39.82 -1.09 24.35
CA PRO A 138 40.49 -1.99 23.42
C PRO A 138 40.23 -1.60 21.96
N PHE A 139 41.16 -1.95 21.08
CA PHE A 139 41.01 -1.66 19.66
C PHE A 139 39.76 -2.33 19.08
N ASP A 140 38.85 -1.50 18.58
CA ASP A 140 37.64 -1.93 17.89
C ASP A 140 37.71 -1.53 16.41
N ARG A 141 37.51 -2.52 15.53
CA ARG A 141 37.61 -2.33 14.07
C ARG A 141 36.50 -1.44 13.52
N GLN A 142 35.29 -1.50 14.07
CA GLN A 142 34.14 -0.72 13.62
C GLN A 142 34.32 0.75 13.99
N LEU A 143 34.71 1.05 15.23
CA LEU A 143 35.01 2.41 15.68
C LEU A 143 36.17 3.02 14.90
N ALA A 144 37.25 2.27 14.68
CA ALA A 144 38.37 2.75 13.87
C ALA A 144 37.96 3.04 12.41
N LYS A 145 37.06 2.23 11.83
CA LYS A 145 36.49 2.48 10.49
C LYS A 145 35.60 3.73 10.49
N ALA A 146 34.74 3.88 11.49
CA ALA A 146 33.88 5.05 11.65
C ALA A 146 34.71 6.34 11.77
N GLU A 147 35.73 6.36 12.62
CA GLU A 147 36.62 7.52 12.79
C GLU A 147 37.34 7.90 11.50
N ARG A 148 37.84 6.93 10.73
CA ARG A 148 38.45 7.20 9.42
C ARG A 148 37.44 7.75 8.41
N THR A 149 36.20 7.26 8.46
CA THR A 149 35.10 7.72 7.60
C THR A 149 34.74 9.15 7.94
N PHE A 150 34.55 9.46 9.23
CA PHE A 150 34.32 10.81 9.74
C PHE A 150 35.40 11.80 9.30
N ARG A 151 36.68 11.46 9.54
CA ARG A 151 37.82 12.28 9.10
C ARG A 151 37.79 12.56 7.60
N ARG A 152 37.39 11.58 6.79
CA ARG A 152 37.27 11.74 5.33
C ARG A 152 36.14 12.70 4.98
N LEU A 153 34.94 12.50 5.55
CA LEU A 153 33.78 13.35 5.32
C LEU A 153 34.08 14.82 5.64
N VAL A 154 34.68 15.07 6.81
CA VAL A 154 35.10 16.41 7.24
C VAL A 154 36.21 16.98 6.36
N ALA A 155 37.19 16.15 5.95
CA ALA A 155 38.25 16.61 5.05
C ALA A 155 37.73 16.98 3.65
N THR A 156 36.69 16.29 3.17
CA THR A 156 36.04 16.60 1.88
C THR A 156 35.01 17.72 1.96
N GLY A 157 34.75 18.29 3.15
CA GLY A 157 33.73 19.33 3.35
C GLY A 157 32.28 18.83 3.31
N ARG A 158 32.06 17.51 3.27
CA ARG A 158 30.72 16.89 3.25
C ARG A 158 30.01 16.95 4.61
N VAL A 159 30.77 17.12 5.69
CA VAL A 159 30.25 17.24 7.05
C VAL A 159 30.96 18.41 7.73
N ASP A 160 30.15 19.33 8.28
CA ASP A 160 30.59 20.37 9.20
C ASP A 160 30.18 20.05 10.65
N ALA A 161 30.61 20.88 11.59
CA ALA A 161 30.29 20.71 13.01
C ALA A 161 28.79 20.81 13.31
N GLY A 162 28.04 21.62 12.53
CA GLY A 162 26.61 21.81 12.71
C GLY A 162 25.83 20.55 12.36
N LEU A 163 26.10 19.96 11.19
CA LEU A 163 25.49 18.70 10.77
C LEU A 163 25.87 17.56 11.72
N HIS A 164 27.13 17.48 12.16
CA HIS A 164 27.53 16.46 13.14
C HIS A 164 26.79 16.62 14.47
N ALA A 165 26.68 17.83 15.01
CA ALA A 165 25.93 18.09 16.24
C ALA A 165 24.46 17.69 16.09
N ARG A 166 23.81 18.05 14.98
CA ARG A 166 22.41 17.68 14.72
C ARG A 166 22.21 16.17 14.58
N VAL A 167 23.07 15.49 13.81
CA VAL A 167 22.95 14.03 13.67
C VAL A 167 23.22 13.31 14.99
N TRP A 168 24.16 13.80 15.79
CA TRP A 168 24.38 13.29 17.14
C TRP A 168 23.10 13.37 17.97
N GLU A 169 22.42 14.51 18.00
CA GLU A 169 21.14 14.68 18.70
C GLU A 169 20.10 13.66 18.21
N MET A 170 19.93 13.50 16.90
CA MET A 170 18.95 12.56 16.33
C MET A 170 19.22 11.11 16.75
N VAL A 171 20.48 10.66 16.70
CA VAL A 171 20.89 9.30 17.06
C VAL A 171 20.78 9.08 18.57
N ARG A 172 21.20 10.04 19.38
CA ARG A 172 21.05 10.02 20.84
C ARG A 172 19.58 9.91 21.22
N ASP A 173 18.73 10.75 20.65
CA ASP A 173 17.30 10.79 20.93
C ASP A 173 16.64 9.47 20.53
N ASN A 174 16.99 8.90 19.36
CA ASN A 174 16.52 7.58 18.96
C ASN A 174 16.92 6.48 19.95
N ALA A 175 18.20 6.43 20.33
CA ALA A 175 18.72 5.41 21.25
C ALA A 175 18.12 5.50 22.66
N TRP A 176 17.81 6.71 23.12
CA TRP A 176 17.27 6.92 24.46
C TRP A 176 15.75 6.79 24.53
N LEU A 177 15.04 7.34 23.55
CA LEU A 177 13.59 7.49 23.65
C LEU A 177 12.82 6.24 23.22
N THR A 178 13.46 5.28 22.52
CA THR A 178 12.80 4.07 22.02
C THR A 178 12.86 2.85 22.94
N GLU A 179 13.76 2.81 23.92
CA GLU A 179 13.93 1.66 24.81
C GLU A 179 13.86 2.05 26.31
N PRO A 180 12.94 1.47 27.11
CA PRO A 180 12.82 1.76 28.55
C PRO A 180 14.07 1.44 29.39
N ALA A 181 14.97 0.58 28.87
CA ALA A 181 16.21 0.20 29.52
C ALA A 181 17.41 1.07 29.09
N GLY A 182 17.26 1.93 28.07
CA GLY A 182 18.35 2.63 27.41
C GLY A 182 19.30 1.64 26.72
N TRP A 183 19.53 1.83 25.42
CA TRP A 183 20.30 0.92 24.56
C TRP A 183 21.69 0.51 25.10
N LYS A 184 22.27 1.24 26.07
CA LYS A 184 23.43 0.80 26.86
C LYS A 184 23.34 1.28 28.30
N THR A 185 23.59 0.38 29.27
CA THR A 185 23.79 0.70 30.70
C THR A 185 24.81 1.82 30.94
N SER A 186 25.75 2.02 30.01
CA SER A 186 26.75 3.10 30.04
C SER A 186 26.19 4.52 29.93
N LEU A 187 24.93 4.70 29.53
CA LEU A 187 24.26 6.01 29.48
C LEU A 187 23.57 6.38 30.81
N LEU A 188 23.52 5.45 31.78
CA LEU A 188 22.86 5.63 33.09
C LEU A 188 23.81 6.20 34.15
N GLU A 189 25.11 6.36 33.84
CA GLU A 189 26.13 6.86 34.78
C GLU A 189 26.33 8.38 34.58
N CYS A 190 25.73 9.19 35.46
CA CYS A 190 25.90 10.65 35.63
C CYS A 190 25.50 11.59 34.45
N LEU A 191 24.85 12.71 34.75
CA LEU A 191 24.35 13.69 33.78
C LEU A 191 25.46 14.34 32.93
N ASP A 192 26.65 14.59 33.50
CA ASP A 192 27.79 15.17 32.78
C ASP A 192 28.55 14.14 31.93
N ASP A 193 28.57 12.87 32.35
CA ASP A 193 29.20 11.77 31.60
C ASP A 193 28.33 11.32 30.43
N ARG A 194 27.03 11.64 30.44
CA ARG A 194 26.05 11.24 29.43
C ARG A 194 26.39 11.71 28.02
N GLU A 195 26.76 12.98 27.88
CA GLU A 195 27.09 13.57 26.57
C GLU A 195 28.41 13.02 26.05
N ILE A 196 29.41 12.81 26.92
CA ILE A 196 30.73 12.31 26.55
C ILE A 196 30.68 10.81 26.22
N ARG A 197 30.19 9.98 27.14
CA ARG A 197 30.10 8.53 27.00
C ARG A 197 29.10 8.14 25.93
N GLY A 198 27.97 8.86 25.84
CA GLY A 198 26.99 8.65 24.79
C GLY A 198 27.56 8.88 23.41
N ARG A 199 28.23 10.03 23.18
CA ARG A 199 28.89 10.32 21.90
C ARG A 199 29.89 9.25 21.52
N ALA A 200 30.70 8.81 22.48
CA ALA A 200 31.67 7.74 22.27
C ALA A 200 30.99 6.40 21.93
N ALA A 201 29.92 6.06 22.65
CA ALA A 201 29.26 4.75 22.56
C ALA A 201 28.36 4.59 21.33
N LEU A 202 27.80 5.68 20.80
CA LEU A 202 26.92 5.72 19.63
C LEU A 202 27.62 6.31 18.40
N PHE A 203 28.95 6.42 18.46
CA PHE A 203 29.74 7.05 17.42
C PHE A 203 29.57 6.34 16.06
N VAL A 204 29.49 5.00 16.06
CA VAL A 204 29.33 4.22 14.82
C VAL A 204 28.01 4.57 14.13
N GLU A 205 26.90 4.56 14.86
CA GLU A 205 25.58 4.91 14.39
C GLU A 205 25.51 6.38 13.94
N THR A 206 26.19 7.28 14.67
CA THR A 206 26.31 8.70 14.33
C THR A 206 27.00 8.87 12.97
N ILE A 207 28.14 8.21 12.76
CA ILE A 207 28.88 8.32 11.48
C ILE A 207 28.14 7.62 10.33
N ALA A 208 27.46 6.52 10.61
CA ALA A 208 26.60 5.85 9.64
C ALA A 208 25.49 6.78 9.14
N THR A 209 24.79 7.42 10.08
CA THR A 209 23.72 8.39 9.79
C THR A 209 24.27 9.61 9.05
N LEU A 210 25.40 10.17 9.51
CA LEU A 210 26.09 11.27 8.82
C LEU A 210 26.47 10.93 7.38
N THR A 211 26.88 9.70 7.11
CA THR A 211 27.27 9.28 5.75
C THR A 211 26.07 9.36 4.79
N VAL A 212 24.87 9.03 5.27
CA VAL A 212 23.63 9.13 4.51
C VAL A 212 23.20 10.59 4.35
N LEU A 213 23.13 11.35 5.45
CA LEU A 213 22.65 12.74 5.43
C LEU A 213 23.63 13.73 4.76
N SER A 214 24.90 13.35 4.60
CA SER A 214 25.89 14.11 3.82
C SER A 214 25.90 13.75 2.33
N ASN A 215 24.99 12.89 1.86
CA ASN A 215 24.80 12.63 0.45
C ASN A 215 23.76 13.59 -0.13
N GLU A 216 24.22 14.57 -0.91
CA GLU A 216 23.36 15.60 -1.50
C GLU A 216 22.30 15.01 -2.44
N ASP A 217 22.61 13.94 -3.17
CA ASP A 217 21.67 13.30 -4.11
C ASP A 217 20.51 12.63 -3.37
N ASP A 218 20.81 11.93 -2.27
CA ASP A 218 19.79 11.30 -1.43
C ASP A 218 18.89 12.34 -0.76
N VAL A 219 19.49 13.40 -0.22
CA VAL A 219 18.75 14.51 0.43
C VAL A 219 17.89 15.25 -0.58
N ALA A 220 18.42 15.58 -1.76
CA ALA A 220 17.67 16.24 -2.83
C ALA A 220 16.49 15.38 -3.30
N ARG A 221 16.71 14.06 -3.49
CA ARG A 221 15.64 13.11 -3.79
C ARG A 221 14.58 13.15 -2.70
N TRP A 222 14.97 13.02 -1.44
CA TRP A 222 14.04 13.02 -0.32
C TRP A 222 13.23 14.29 -0.22
N ILE A 223 13.81 15.48 -0.45
CA ILE A 223 13.06 16.74 -0.44
C ILE A 223 11.89 16.72 -1.43
N SER A 224 12.05 16.06 -2.57
CA SER A 224 11.02 15.97 -3.62
C SER A 224 9.99 14.85 -3.45
N LEU A 225 10.25 13.84 -2.62
CA LEU A 225 9.36 12.69 -2.46
C LEU A 225 8.02 13.07 -1.80
N PRO A 226 6.90 12.42 -2.18
CA PRO A 226 5.64 12.61 -1.47
C PRO A 226 5.70 12.01 -0.04
N PRO A 227 4.87 12.48 0.91
CA PRO A 227 4.94 12.07 2.32
C PRO A 227 4.85 10.56 2.60
N ASP A 228 4.09 9.83 1.79
CA ASP A 228 3.88 8.39 1.90
C ASP A 228 5.09 7.57 1.43
N GLU A 229 5.95 8.13 0.58
CA GLU A 229 7.18 7.48 0.09
C GLU A 229 8.43 7.90 0.88
N LEU A 230 8.38 9.05 1.57
CA LEU A 230 9.54 9.63 2.26
C LEU A 230 10.12 8.71 3.35
N ARG A 231 9.29 8.23 4.28
CA ARG A 231 9.77 7.41 5.41
C ARG A 231 10.37 6.09 4.95
N PRO A 232 9.73 5.30 4.06
CA PRO A 232 10.36 4.13 3.47
C PRO A 232 11.71 4.44 2.82
N ALA A 233 11.80 5.52 2.03
CA ALA A 233 13.05 5.90 1.36
C ALA A 233 14.18 6.28 2.34
N ILE A 234 13.85 6.87 3.50
CA ILE A 234 14.84 7.14 4.57
C ILE A 234 15.30 5.82 5.20
N VAL A 235 14.36 4.93 5.53
CA VAL A 235 14.66 3.61 6.12
C VAL A 235 15.58 2.80 5.21
N ASP A 236 15.30 2.76 3.91
CA ASP A 236 16.07 1.99 2.93
C ASP A 236 17.51 2.51 2.75
N ALA A 237 17.75 3.81 2.99
CA ALA A 237 19.08 4.39 2.91
C ALA A 237 19.90 4.22 4.19
N LEU A 238 19.24 4.08 5.34
CA LEU A 238 19.91 3.88 6.62
C LEU A 238 20.56 2.49 6.65
N PRO A 239 21.84 2.37 7.03
CA PRO A 239 22.45 1.06 7.21
C PRO A 239 21.83 0.34 8.42
N PRO A 240 22.06 -0.98 8.57
CA PRO A 240 21.58 -1.72 9.74
C PRO A 240 22.03 -1.06 11.05
N MET A 241 21.05 -0.65 11.85
CA MET A 241 21.26 -0.10 13.18
C MET A 241 20.88 -1.17 14.22
N HIS A 242 21.74 -1.43 15.19
CA HIS A 242 21.48 -1.18 16.61
C HIS A 242 20.11 -1.33 17.31
N GLY A 243 18.94 -1.42 16.67
CA GLY A 243 17.66 -1.30 17.38
C GLY A 243 16.63 -0.56 16.56
N PRO A 244 15.53 -0.10 17.17
CA PRO A 244 14.47 0.61 16.47
C PRO A 244 15.00 1.91 15.83
N THR A 245 14.62 2.20 14.58
CA THR A 245 15.02 3.42 13.84
C THR A 245 13.87 4.39 13.63
N GLN A 246 12.67 4.07 14.10
CA GLN A 246 11.47 4.83 13.77
C GLN A 246 11.56 6.26 14.31
N VAL A 247 12.11 6.46 15.51
CA VAL A 247 12.31 7.82 16.04
C VAL A 247 13.36 8.57 15.24
N LEU A 248 14.47 7.92 14.87
CA LEU A 248 15.50 8.50 14.01
C LEU A 248 14.91 8.98 12.68
N VAL A 249 14.06 8.16 12.05
CA VAL A 249 13.38 8.52 10.80
C VAL A 249 12.55 9.78 10.98
N GLU A 250 11.75 9.90 12.04
CA GLU A 250 10.93 11.09 12.26
C GLU A 250 11.77 12.33 12.59
N ARG A 251 12.92 12.18 13.26
CA ARG A 251 13.88 13.27 13.46
C ARG A 251 14.52 13.73 12.15
N ILE A 252 14.79 12.81 11.21
CA ILE A 252 15.26 13.13 9.86
C ILE A 252 14.16 13.85 9.07
N VAL A 253 12.90 13.39 9.15
CA VAL A 253 11.75 14.06 8.50
C VAL A 253 11.61 15.50 9.00
N LEU A 254 11.73 15.73 10.31
CA LEU A 254 11.73 17.07 10.91
C LEU A 254 12.88 17.94 10.37
N TRP A 255 14.09 17.38 10.27
CA TRP A 255 15.25 18.10 9.72
C TRP A 255 15.08 18.47 8.24
N LEU A 256 14.42 17.63 7.45
CA LEU A 256 14.12 17.92 6.04
C LEU A 256 13.04 18.99 5.85
N ARG A 257 12.18 19.21 6.84
CA ARG A 257 10.96 20.01 6.71
C ARG A 257 11.18 21.45 6.24
N PRO A 258 12.17 22.23 6.72
CA PRO A 258 12.44 23.59 6.23
C PRO A 258 12.71 23.66 4.72
N HIS A 259 13.16 22.54 4.12
CA HIS A 259 13.46 22.44 2.70
C HIS A 259 12.28 21.97 1.84
N ARG A 260 11.15 21.57 2.46
CA ARG A 260 10.00 20.93 1.78
C ARG A 260 8.78 21.85 1.68
N ARG A 261 8.97 23.13 1.36
CA ARG A 261 7.86 24.10 1.27
C ARG A 261 6.96 23.80 0.09
N GLU A 262 5.71 23.45 0.37
CA GLU A 262 4.69 23.28 -0.65
C GLU A 262 3.75 24.50 -0.69
N VAL A 263 3.62 25.12 -1.85
CA VAL A 263 2.59 26.13 -2.10
C VAL A 263 1.49 25.44 -2.88
N ARG A 264 0.30 25.36 -2.29
CA ARG A 264 -0.84 24.69 -2.92
C ARG A 264 -1.77 25.71 -3.57
N PRO A 265 -2.07 25.56 -4.88
CA PRO A 265 -3.04 26.41 -5.54
C PRO A 265 -4.44 26.07 -5.01
N THR A 266 -5.11 27.02 -4.36
CA THR A 266 -6.50 26.86 -3.92
C THR A 266 -7.43 27.73 -4.76
N ARG A 267 -8.74 27.50 -4.67
CA ARG A 267 -9.75 28.35 -5.32
C ARG A 267 -9.78 29.79 -4.78
N ILE A 268 -9.40 30.01 -3.52
CA ILE A 268 -9.58 31.30 -2.84
C ILE A 268 -8.27 32.09 -2.87
N ASP A 269 -7.21 31.53 -2.27
CA ASP A 269 -5.87 32.12 -2.22
C ASP A 269 -4.80 31.04 -2.30
N ALA A 270 -3.59 31.38 -2.77
CA ALA A 270 -2.47 30.45 -2.67
C ALA A 270 -2.18 30.15 -1.19
N LEU A 271 -2.34 28.88 -0.79
CA LEU A 271 -2.12 28.50 0.59
C LEU A 271 -0.64 28.20 0.79
N ASN A 272 0.00 29.01 1.63
CA ASN A 272 1.28 28.69 2.21
C ASN A 272 1.04 27.70 3.34
N VAL A 273 1.31 26.43 3.08
CA VAL A 273 1.43 25.42 4.13
C VAL A 273 2.45 25.93 5.16
N PRO A 274 2.05 26.14 6.44
CA PRO A 274 3.00 26.50 7.47
C PRO A 274 4.06 25.40 7.57
N LEU A 275 5.33 25.78 7.52
CA LEU A 275 6.42 24.93 7.97
C LEU A 275 6.82 25.46 9.34
N ASP A 276 6.76 24.61 10.36
CA ASP A 276 7.40 24.92 11.62
C ASP A 276 8.92 24.97 11.39
N ILE A 277 9.53 26.10 11.79
CA ILE A 277 10.98 26.21 11.85
C ILE A 277 11.39 25.58 13.18
N VAL A 278 11.91 24.35 13.14
CA VAL A 278 12.15 23.55 14.34
C VAL A 278 13.54 23.84 14.91
N ASP A 279 13.59 24.36 16.14
CA ASP A 279 14.81 24.28 16.96
C ASP A 279 14.80 22.98 17.77
N THR A 280 15.17 21.87 17.12
CA THR A 280 15.05 20.51 17.67
C THR A 280 15.80 20.30 18.99
N SER A 281 16.73 21.19 19.35
CA SER A 281 17.51 21.13 20.60
C SER A 281 16.75 21.64 21.83
N ALA A 282 15.71 22.45 21.67
CA ALA A 282 15.01 23.09 22.78
C ALA A 282 13.82 22.27 23.35
N ILE A 283 13.59 21.07 22.82
CA ILE A 283 12.22 20.63 22.53
C ILE A 283 11.84 19.27 23.14
N VAL A 284 12.80 18.48 23.61
CA VAL A 284 12.54 17.17 24.23
C VAL A 284 13.27 17.09 25.57
N ASP A 285 12.55 16.70 26.63
CA ASP A 285 13.21 16.19 27.84
C ASP A 285 13.94 14.90 27.48
N THR A 286 15.21 15.06 27.11
CA THR A 286 16.06 13.93 26.75
C THR A 286 16.26 12.97 27.92
N THR A 287 15.84 13.28 29.15
CA THR A 287 16.04 12.42 30.32
C THR A 287 14.94 11.37 30.50
N ALA A 288 13.75 11.56 29.89
CA ALA A 288 12.62 10.62 29.97
C ALA A 288 12.48 9.75 28.70
N ALA A 289 11.99 8.52 28.83
CA ALA A 289 11.65 7.67 27.67
C ALA A 289 10.35 8.13 27.00
N TYR A 290 10.16 7.89 25.69
CA TYR A 290 8.88 8.22 25.06
C TYR A 290 7.74 7.41 25.68
N PRO A 291 6.56 8.02 25.89
CA PRO A 291 5.35 7.29 26.23
C PRO A 291 5.07 6.17 25.24
N LEU A 292 4.53 5.05 25.72
CA LEU A 292 4.23 3.87 24.89
C LEU A 292 3.40 4.18 23.63
N TRP A 293 2.53 5.19 23.68
CA TRP A 293 1.72 5.57 22.53
C TRP A 293 2.55 6.21 21.40
N ILE A 294 3.61 6.96 21.73
CA ILE A 294 4.57 7.48 20.76
C ILE A 294 5.40 6.35 20.16
N GLN A 295 5.85 5.40 20.99
CA GLN A 295 6.57 4.23 20.49
C GLN A 295 5.73 3.45 19.47
N ARG A 296 4.41 3.37 19.68
CA ARG A 296 3.45 2.75 18.73
C ARG A 296 3.10 3.62 17.52
N ARG A 297 3.29 4.93 17.61
CA ARG A 297 2.97 5.94 16.59
C ARG A 297 4.05 7.04 16.50
N PRO A 298 5.28 6.71 16.05
CA PRO A 298 6.39 7.65 16.04
C PRO A 298 6.13 8.90 15.19
N HIS A 299 5.26 8.79 14.18
CA HIS A 299 4.83 9.91 13.33
C HIS A 299 4.33 11.14 14.10
N ALA A 300 3.82 10.97 15.32
CA ALA A 300 3.44 12.10 16.17
C ALA A 300 4.62 13.05 16.50
N ILE A 301 5.86 12.57 16.46
CA ILE A 301 7.08 13.37 16.67
C ILE A 301 7.22 14.41 15.56
N SER A 302 7.10 13.98 14.31
CA SER A 302 7.16 14.92 13.20
C SER A 302 5.91 15.77 13.14
N GLU A 303 4.75 15.24 13.49
CA GLU A 303 3.50 16.00 13.38
C GLU A 303 3.27 17.04 14.47
N TRP A 304 4.04 17.07 15.56
CA TRP A 304 3.91 18.14 16.54
C TRP A 304 4.30 19.48 15.90
N ASP A 305 3.45 20.50 16.00
CA ASP A 305 3.76 21.83 15.47
C ASP A 305 4.66 22.59 16.46
N TRP A 306 5.97 22.55 16.23
CA TRP A 306 6.97 23.15 17.11
C TRP A 306 6.95 24.68 17.13
N SER A 307 6.26 25.30 16.17
CA SER A 307 6.18 26.76 16.05
C SER A 307 4.98 27.36 16.78
N ARG A 308 3.89 26.58 16.93
CA ARG A 308 2.63 27.04 17.53
C ARG A 308 2.42 26.58 18.96
N ASN A 309 3.05 25.48 19.35
CA ASN A 309 3.01 25.03 20.73
C ASN A 309 4.06 25.79 21.57
N ASP A 310 3.80 25.90 22.87
CA ASP A 310 4.76 26.46 23.82
C ASP A 310 6.08 25.67 23.76
N PRO A 311 7.23 26.31 23.48
CA PRO A 311 8.52 25.62 23.35
C PRO A 311 9.00 25.00 24.66
N VAL A 312 8.48 25.44 25.82
CA VAL A 312 8.84 24.89 27.14
C VAL A 312 7.96 23.68 27.50
N ARG A 313 6.84 23.49 26.79
CA ARG A 313 5.94 22.36 27.04
C ARG A 313 6.58 21.07 26.53
N ASP A 314 6.76 20.10 27.43
CA ASP A 314 7.04 18.73 27.03
C ASP A 314 5.80 18.14 26.33
N PRO A 315 5.88 17.79 25.03
CA PRO A 315 4.75 17.21 24.28
C PRO A 315 4.35 15.81 24.79
N TRP A 316 5.24 15.17 25.54
CA TRP A 316 5.15 13.77 25.91
C TRP A 316 4.80 13.57 27.38
N GLU A 317 4.72 14.66 28.15
CA GLU A 317 4.39 14.59 29.58
C GLU A 317 3.00 13.98 29.77
N PRO A 318 2.84 12.96 30.65
CA PRO A 318 1.57 12.30 30.87
C PRO A 318 0.42 13.27 31.25
N SER A 319 0.73 14.29 32.07
CA SER A 319 -0.22 15.31 32.52
C SER A 319 -0.73 16.20 31.37
N GLY A 320 0.06 16.36 30.31
CA GLY A 320 -0.24 17.17 29.12
C GLY A 320 -1.06 16.46 28.04
N THR A 321 -1.34 15.16 28.19
CA THR A 321 -1.99 14.34 27.14
C THR A 321 -3.46 14.66 26.90
N SER A 322 -4.13 15.29 27.86
CA SER A 322 -5.51 15.78 27.75
C SER A 322 -5.61 17.25 27.33
N VAL A 323 -4.48 17.98 27.32
CA VAL A 323 -4.44 19.38 26.92
C VAL A 323 -4.25 19.44 25.41
N LYS A 324 -5.08 20.25 24.74
CA LYS A 324 -4.99 20.44 23.30
C LYS A 324 -3.62 20.94 22.88
N ALA A 325 -3.18 20.50 21.71
CA ALA A 325 -1.93 20.92 21.08
C ALA A 325 -2.15 21.10 19.59
N TRP A 326 -1.28 21.89 18.96
CA TRP A 326 -1.24 22.06 17.52
C TRP A 326 -0.42 20.95 16.87
N TRP A 327 -0.95 20.44 15.76
CA TRP A 327 -0.33 19.41 14.94
C TRP A 327 -0.24 19.90 13.50
N LEU A 328 0.80 19.48 12.80
CA LEU A 328 1.11 19.81 11.42
C LEU A 328 1.55 18.53 10.69
N CYS A 329 0.74 18.05 9.74
CA CYS A 329 1.11 16.87 8.95
C CYS A 329 2.00 17.24 7.77
N ASP A 330 2.63 16.25 7.16
CA ASP A 330 3.54 16.43 6.01
C ASP A 330 2.84 16.98 4.75
N ALA A 331 1.51 16.86 4.66
CA ALA A 331 0.71 17.51 3.61
C ALA A 331 0.40 18.99 3.92
N GLY A 332 0.82 19.46 5.09
CA GLY A 332 0.73 20.86 5.48
C GLY A 332 -0.53 21.30 6.21
N HIS A 333 -1.40 20.35 6.54
CA HIS A 333 -2.58 20.68 7.33
C HIS A 333 -2.18 20.93 8.78
N SER A 334 -2.63 22.06 9.32
CA SER A 334 -2.52 22.38 10.74
C SER A 334 -3.86 22.15 11.44
N TRP A 335 -3.88 21.43 12.56
CA TRP A 335 -5.08 21.22 13.37
C TRP A 335 -4.79 21.18 14.87
N GLU A 336 -5.81 21.45 15.66
CA GLU A 336 -5.74 21.36 17.12
C GLU A 336 -6.38 20.04 17.59
N SER A 337 -5.66 19.25 18.39
CA SER A 337 -6.18 18.03 19.02
C SER A 337 -5.39 17.70 20.28
N THR A 338 -5.95 16.90 21.19
CA THR A 338 -5.19 16.41 22.34
C THR A 338 -4.23 15.28 21.90
N PRO A 339 -3.05 15.13 22.52
CA PRO A 339 -2.17 13.98 22.27
C PRO A 339 -2.88 12.62 22.39
N TYR A 340 -3.83 12.49 23.34
CA TYR A 340 -4.64 11.29 23.48
C TYR A 340 -5.49 10.98 22.24
N VAL A 341 -6.24 11.95 21.71
CA VAL A 341 -7.05 11.75 20.50
C VAL A 341 -6.15 11.54 19.29
N ARG A 342 -5.05 12.31 19.20
CA ARG A 342 -4.07 12.16 18.13
C ARG A 342 -3.45 10.76 18.11
N ALA A 343 -3.20 10.13 19.25
CA ALA A 343 -2.64 8.78 19.32
C ALA A 343 -3.50 7.75 18.55
N VAL A 344 -4.80 8.00 18.43
CA VAL A 344 -5.77 7.13 17.75
C VAL A 344 -6.07 7.60 16.33
N ALA A 345 -6.24 8.90 16.12
CA ALA A 345 -6.63 9.49 14.84
C ALA A 345 -5.57 10.47 14.32
N GLY A 346 -5.17 10.33 13.06
CA GLY A 346 -4.22 11.23 12.42
C GLY A 346 -4.84 12.55 11.96
N CYS A 347 -4.24 13.16 10.94
CA CYS A 347 -4.76 14.39 10.35
C CYS A 347 -6.23 14.23 9.89
N PRO A 348 -7.16 15.07 10.38
CA PRO A 348 -8.58 14.97 10.03
C PRO A 348 -8.85 15.37 8.57
N TYR A 349 -7.98 16.18 7.97
CA TYR A 349 -8.09 16.58 6.57
C TYR A 349 -7.65 15.47 5.61
N CYS A 350 -6.48 14.86 5.85
CA CYS A 350 -6.01 13.73 5.06
C CYS A 350 -6.96 12.52 5.12
N SER A 351 -7.62 12.31 6.26
CA SER A 351 -8.62 11.24 6.44
C SER A 351 -10.01 11.58 5.93
N GLY A 352 -10.24 12.82 5.46
CA GLY A 352 -11.54 13.29 4.96
C GLY A 352 -12.60 13.49 6.05
N LEU A 353 -12.21 13.51 7.34
CA LEU A 353 -13.09 13.82 8.47
C LEU A 353 -13.37 15.33 8.59
N SER A 354 -12.42 16.16 8.17
CA SER A 354 -12.55 17.62 8.10
C SER A 354 -12.29 18.12 6.68
N THR A 355 -12.91 19.24 6.32
CA THR A 355 -12.68 19.88 5.02
C THR A 355 -11.59 20.93 5.06
N TRP A 356 -10.76 20.90 4.04
CA TRP A 356 -9.77 21.92 3.77
C TRP A 356 -10.33 22.95 2.79
N ARG A 357 -10.58 24.16 3.31
CA ARG A 357 -11.12 25.29 2.55
C ARG A 357 -10.24 25.64 1.35
N GLY A 358 -10.87 25.86 0.20
CA GLY A 358 -10.23 26.12 -1.09
C GLY A 358 -9.71 24.87 -1.81
N GLN A 359 -9.90 23.67 -1.26
CA GLN A 359 -9.34 22.41 -1.78
C GLN A 359 -10.39 21.29 -1.81
N THR A 360 -10.95 20.94 -0.66
CA THR A 360 -11.82 19.77 -0.48
C THR A 360 -13.22 20.12 0.01
N ASP A 361 -13.49 21.41 0.21
CA ASP A 361 -14.82 21.93 0.52
C ASP A 361 -15.79 21.83 -0.67
N LEU A 362 -17.08 21.91 -0.36
CA LEU A 362 -18.18 21.83 -1.31
C LEU A 362 -18.10 22.95 -2.35
N GLY A 363 -17.76 24.18 -1.91
CA GLY A 363 -17.61 25.34 -2.79
C GLY A 363 -16.57 25.12 -3.88
N THR A 364 -15.46 24.48 -3.53
CA THR A 364 -14.35 24.19 -4.44
C THR A 364 -14.66 23.02 -5.37
N LEU A 365 -15.13 21.89 -4.81
CA LEU A 365 -15.34 20.68 -5.59
C LEU A 365 -16.63 20.71 -6.44
N PHE A 366 -17.65 21.46 -6.00
CA PHE A 366 -18.95 21.54 -6.65
C PHE A 366 -19.46 22.99 -6.73
N PRO A 367 -18.78 23.88 -7.49
CA PRO A 367 -19.13 25.31 -7.55
C PRO A 367 -20.56 25.55 -8.05
N ALA A 368 -21.04 24.78 -9.03
CA ALA A 368 -22.41 24.88 -9.52
C ALA A 368 -23.45 24.53 -8.45
N LEU A 369 -23.14 23.59 -7.56
CA LEU A 369 -24.00 23.23 -6.45
C LEU A 369 -23.93 24.27 -5.33
N ALA A 370 -22.77 24.86 -5.09
CA ALA A 370 -22.59 25.93 -4.10
C ALA A 370 -23.45 27.16 -4.40
N VAL A 371 -23.71 27.46 -5.68
CA VAL A 371 -24.67 28.51 -6.11
C VAL A 371 -26.10 28.22 -5.64
N GLU A 372 -26.47 26.95 -5.45
CA GLU A 372 -27.81 26.56 -4.97
C GLU A 372 -27.92 26.59 -3.42
N TRP A 373 -26.87 27.00 -2.70
CA TRP A 373 -26.91 27.18 -1.26
C TRP A 373 -27.84 28.34 -0.89
N ASP A 374 -28.85 28.11 -0.04
CA ASP A 374 -29.71 29.20 0.44
C ASP A 374 -28.94 30.02 1.48
N ASP A 375 -28.49 31.20 1.08
CA ASP A 375 -27.70 32.14 1.89
C ASP A 375 -28.55 33.18 2.62
N ALA A 376 -29.89 33.09 2.50
CA ALA A 376 -30.79 33.97 3.22
C ALA A 376 -30.53 33.88 4.74
N PRO A 377 -30.56 35.01 5.49
CA PRO A 377 -30.30 35.01 6.92
C PRO A 377 -31.14 33.96 7.68
N GLY A 378 -30.46 33.07 8.39
CA GLY A 378 -31.09 31.98 9.15
C GLY A 378 -31.54 30.77 8.34
N ALA A 379 -31.32 30.74 7.02
CA ALA A 379 -31.63 29.56 6.19
C ALA A 379 -30.69 28.39 6.47
N ASN A 380 -29.38 28.68 6.61
CA ASN A 380 -28.32 27.72 6.86
C ASN A 380 -27.27 28.28 7.84
N ALA A 381 -26.62 27.39 8.59
CA ALA A 381 -25.47 27.74 9.42
C ALA A 381 -24.16 27.48 8.65
N GLY A 382 -23.34 28.52 8.50
CA GLY A 382 -22.10 28.48 7.72
C GLY A 382 -22.35 28.55 6.21
N ASP A 383 -21.31 28.21 5.44
CA ASP A 383 -21.26 28.39 3.99
C ASP A 383 -20.68 27.12 3.28
N PRO A 384 -20.74 27.05 1.93
CA PRO A 384 -20.21 25.94 1.17
C PRO A 384 -18.70 25.69 1.32
N ASP A 385 -17.94 26.67 1.80
CA ASP A 385 -16.47 26.60 1.89
C ASP A 385 -16.00 25.94 3.20
N HIS A 386 -16.93 25.64 4.11
CA HIS A 386 -16.68 25.04 5.42
C HIS A 386 -17.35 23.67 5.60
N VAL A 387 -17.81 23.06 4.51
CA VAL A 387 -18.46 21.73 4.52
C VAL A 387 -18.02 20.89 3.34
N GLY A 388 -17.97 19.56 3.54
CA GLY A 388 -17.53 18.65 2.49
C GLY A 388 -18.68 18.08 1.68
N PRO A 389 -18.45 17.66 0.43
CA PRO A 389 -19.47 17.07 -0.41
C PRO A 389 -20.02 15.75 0.13
N GLY A 390 -19.30 15.06 1.02
CA GLY A 390 -19.77 13.85 1.70
C GLY A 390 -20.65 14.10 2.93
N SER A 391 -20.92 15.36 3.31
CA SER A 391 -21.62 15.68 4.55
C SER A 391 -23.09 15.24 4.54
N ASN A 392 -23.52 14.54 5.58
CA ASN A 392 -24.93 14.18 5.79
C ASN A 392 -25.75 15.33 6.42
N ARG A 393 -25.15 16.53 6.60
CA ARG A 393 -25.89 17.72 7.05
C ARG A 393 -27.02 18.01 6.06
N ARG A 394 -28.24 18.16 6.60
CA ARG A 394 -29.44 18.52 5.84
C ARG A 394 -29.63 20.03 5.89
N ILE A 395 -29.52 20.66 4.74
CA ILE A 395 -29.53 22.12 4.59
C ILE A 395 -30.65 22.55 3.65
N ARG A 396 -30.96 23.85 3.65
CA ARG A 396 -31.89 24.46 2.70
C ARG A 396 -31.16 24.83 1.42
N TRP A 397 -31.77 24.48 0.29
CA TRP A 397 -31.29 24.76 -1.05
C TRP A 397 -32.29 25.67 -1.76
N ILE A 398 -31.79 26.47 -2.68
CA ILE A 398 -32.57 27.31 -3.58
C ILE A 398 -32.12 27.09 -5.02
N CYS A 399 -33.04 26.81 -5.94
CA CYS A 399 -32.71 26.70 -7.36
C CYS A 399 -32.86 28.05 -8.06
N SER A 400 -32.35 28.16 -9.28
CA SER A 400 -32.47 29.38 -10.12
C SER A 400 -33.92 29.86 -10.37
N LYS A 401 -34.91 28.97 -10.28
CA LYS A 401 -36.36 29.31 -10.34
C LYS A 401 -36.94 29.78 -9.00
N GLY A 402 -36.15 29.91 -7.94
CA GLY A 402 -36.58 30.38 -6.62
C GLY A 402 -37.22 29.33 -5.71
N HIS A 403 -37.39 28.08 -6.14
CA HIS A 403 -37.90 27.02 -5.26
C HIS A 403 -36.93 26.72 -4.13
N ARG A 404 -37.45 26.57 -2.90
CA ARG A 404 -36.68 26.20 -1.71
C ARG A 404 -37.01 24.79 -1.23
N TRP A 405 -36.00 23.99 -0.89
CA TRP A 405 -36.22 22.64 -0.33
C TRP A 405 -35.08 22.21 0.60
N MET A 406 -35.36 21.19 1.42
CA MET A 406 -34.35 20.58 2.30
C MET A 406 -33.79 19.31 1.67
N ALA A 407 -32.46 19.19 1.60
CA ALA A 407 -31.76 17.97 1.19
C ALA A 407 -30.38 17.89 1.87
N THR A 408 -29.81 16.68 1.96
CA THR A 408 -28.44 16.52 2.46
C THR A 408 -27.42 16.89 1.41
N ILE A 409 -26.27 17.45 1.84
CA ILE A 409 -25.16 17.80 0.94
C ILE A 409 -24.69 16.58 0.15
N ASN A 410 -24.50 15.44 0.83
CA ASN A 410 -24.09 14.18 0.21
C ASN A 410 -25.00 13.71 -0.93
N ASN A 411 -26.33 13.77 -0.73
CA ASN A 411 -27.27 13.34 -1.77
C ASN A 411 -27.25 14.28 -2.99
N ARG A 412 -26.98 15.57 -2.76
CA ARG A 412 -26.89 16.57 -3.81
C ARG A 412 -25.58 16.43 -4.60
N ALA A 413 -24.45 16.34 -3.89
CA ALA A 413 -23.11 16.29 -4.49
C ALA A 413 -22.80 14.93 -5.14
N ARG A 414 -23.13 13.80 -4.49
CA ARG A 414 -22.79 12.45 -5.00
C ARG A 414 -23.88 11.81 -5.84
N ASN A 415 -25.16 11.96 -5.44
CA ASN A 415 -26.27 11.32 -6.16
C ASN A 415 -26.92 12.25 -7.20
N GLY A 416 -26.50 13.52 -7.29
CA GLY A 416 -26.98 14.47 -8.29
C GLY A 416 -28.47 14.81 -8.16
N SER A 417 -29.07 14.70 -6.97
CA SER A 417 -30.50 14.96 -6.81
C SER A 417 -30.82 16.44 -7.07
N GLY A 418 -31.53 16.77 -8.15
CA GLY A 418 -31.90 18.15 -8.49
C GLY A 418 -33.00 18.76 -7.61
N CYS A 419 -33.47 19.96 -7.97
CA CYS A 419 -34.61 20.59 -7.32
C CYS A 419 -35.88 19.71 -7.50
N PRO A 420 -36.59 19.34 -6.42
CA PRO A 420 -37.72 18.42 -6.51
C PRO A 420 -38.93 19.00 -7.24
N TYR A 421 -39.07 20.33 -7.28
CA TYR A 421 -40.12 21.05 -8.02
C TYR A 421 -39.81 21.07 -9.52
N CYS A 422 -38.60 21.49 -9.91
CA CYS A 422 -38.18 21.45 -11.33
C CYS A 422 -38.15 20.02 -11.90
N GLY A 423 -37.81 19.03 -11.07
CA GLY A 423 -37.84 17.62 -11.45
C GLY A 423 -39.26 17.02 -11.52
N GLY A 424 -40.30 17.74 -11.10
CA GLY A 424 -41.70 17.29 -11.10
C GLY A 424 -42.04 16.25 -10.03
N SER A 425 -41.15 16.03 -9.05
CA SER A 425 -41.40 15.12 -7.91
C SER A 425 -42.25 15.77 -6.81
N ARG A 426 -42.24 17.11 -6.73
CA ARG A 426 -43.18 17.94 -5.98
C ARG A 426 -43.93 18.82 -6.96
N ALA A 427 -45.22 19.03 -6.70
CA ALA A 427 -46.04 19.90 -7.52
C ALA A 427 -45.75 21.38 -7.23
N THR A 428 -45.68 22.14 -8.31
CA THR A 428 -46.04 23.55 -8.33
C THR A 428 -47.45 23.61 -8.95
N PRO A 429 -48.50 23.95 -8.16
CA PRO A 429 -49.87 23.96 -8.66
C PRO A 429 -50.03 24.85 -9.90
N GLY A 430 -50.67 24.32 -10.94
CA GLY A 430 -50.88 24.98 -12.23
C GLY A 430 -49.71 24.92 -13.21
N GLU A 431 -48.57 24.30 -12.84
CA GLU A 431 -47.39 24.16 -13.72
C GLU A 431 -46.92 22.70 -13.84
N SER A 432 -46.78 22.00 -12.72
CA SER A 432 -46.12 20.67 -12.69
C SER A 432 -46.88 19.59 -11.91
N ASP A 433 -48.09 19.91 -11.44
CA ASP A 433 -48.99 18.93 -10.86
C ASP A 433 -49.55 17.96 -11.92
N LEU A 434 -50.10 16.85 -11.44
CA LEU A 434 -50.61 15.79 -12.29
C LEU A 434 -51.83 16.23 -13.10
N ALA A 435 -52.72 17.06 -12.54
CA ALA A 435 -53.93 17.52 -13.20
C ALA A 435 -53.60 18.40 -14.42
N THR A 436 -52.66 19.33 -14.27
CA THR A 436 -52.23 20.21 -15.35
C THR A 436 -51.48 19.46 -16.46
N LEU A 437 -50.53 18.59 -16.11
CA LEU A 437 -49.68 17.93 -17.12
C LEU A 437 -50.31 16.68 -17.75
N HIS A 438 -51.17 15.97 -17.03
CA HIS A 438 -51.79 14.72 -17.47
C HIS A 438 -53.27 14.65 -17.05
N PRO A 439 -54.14 15.49 -17.66
CA PRO A 439 -55.57 15.52 -17.34
C PRO A 439 -56.26 14.17 -17.60
N ASP A 440 -55.76 13.38 -18.56
CA ASP A 440 -56.22 12.03 -18.86
C ASP A 440 -55.97 11.05 -17.71
N LEU A 441 -54.83 11.16 -17.03
CA LEU A 441 -54.52 10.36 -15.86
C LEU A 441 -55.24 10.88 -14.61
N ALA A 442 -55.39 12.19 -14.45
CA ALA A 442 -56.18 12.77 -13.37
C ALA A 442 -57.64 12.26 -13.39
N ALA A 443 -58.20 12.03 -14.58
CA ALA A 443 -59.52 11.41 -14.73
C ALA A 443 -59.59 9.93 -14.26
N GLU A 444 -58.46 9.23 -14.17
CA GLU A 444 -58.37 7.86 -13.62
C GLU A 444 -58.05 7.87 -12.11
N TRP A 445 -58.16 9.00 -11.40
CA TRP A 445 -57.83 9.09 -9.97
C TRP A 445 -58.92 8.52 -9.05
N ASP A 446 -58.53 7.75 -8.04
CA ASP A 446 -59.46 7.26 -7.00
C ASP A 446 -59.47 8.22 -5.80
N TYR A 447 -60.38 9.20 -5.81
CA TYR A 447 -60.48 10.24 -4.76
C TYR A 447 -60.80 9.67 -3.37
N GLU A 448 -61.62 8.61 -3.30
CA GLU A 448 -62.00 7.99 -2.02
C GLU A 448 -60.79 7.34 -1.35
N ARG A 449 -59.99 6.59 -2.12
CA ARG A 449 -58.86 5.81 -1.57
C ARG A 449 -57.57 6.61 -1.39
N ASN A 450 -57.41 7.70 -2.11
CA ASN A 450 -56.23 8.58 -1.97
C ASN A 450 -56.40 9.64 -0.88
N GLY A 451 -57.61 9.80 -0.34
CA GLY A 451 -57.89 10.69 0.79
C GLY A 451 -57.54 12.14 0.46
N LYS A 452 -56.59 12.72 1.21
CA LYS A 452 -56.20 14.14 1.06
C LYS A 452 -55.29 14.42 -0.15
N LEU A 453 -54.75 13.39 -0.80
CA LEU A 453 -53.92 13.58 -1.99
C LEU A 453 -54.80 13.80 -3.21
N THR A 454 -54.57 14.91 -3.90
CA THR A 454 -55.32 15.26 -5.11
C THR A 454 -54.36 15.41 -6.31
N PRO A 455 -54.84 15.20 -7.55
CA PRO A 455 -54.04 15.41 -8.75
C PRO A 455 -53.40 16.80 -8.87
N GLU A 456 -54.03 17.83 -8.30
CA GLU A 456 -53.59 19.24 -8.35
C GLU A 456 -52.50 19.57 -7.32
N THR A 457 -52.30 18.70 -6.32
CA THR A 457 -51.37 18.91 -5.20
C THR A 457 -50.15 17.98 -5.25
N ILE A 458 -50.09 17.09 -6.24
CA ILE A 458 -49.05 16.06 -6.37
C ILE A 458 -48.31 16.16 -7.70
N GLY A 459 -46.97 16.06 -7.67
CA GLY A 459 -46.15 16.24 -8.87
C GLY A 459 -46.31 15.09 -9.87
N ALA A 460 -46.39 15.41 -11.17
CA ALA A 460 -46.60 14.43 -12.23
C ALA A 460 -45.50 13.36 -12.36
N ARG A 461 -44.32 13.57 -11.77
CA ARG A 461 -43.17 12.65 -11.86
C ARG A 461 -42.79 12.03 -10.51
N THR A 462 -43.66 12.14 -9.51
CA THR A 462 -43.39 11.54 -8.21
C THR A 462 -43.45 10.01 -8.23
N THR A 463 -42.66 9.37 -7.37
CA THR A 463 -42.69 7.91 -7.15
C THR A 463 -43.75 7.49 -6.12
N THR A 464 -44.50 8.44 -5.55
CA THR A 464 -45.62 8.16 -4.65
C THR A 464 -46.63 7.21 -5.31
N ARG A 465 -46.99 6.14 -4.60
CA ARG A 465 -47.97 5.14 -5.05
C ARG A 465 -49.37 5.56 -4.63
N VAL A 466 -50.24 5.72 -5.63
CA VAL A 466 -51.63 6.17 -5.46
C VAL A 466 -52.57 5.16 -6.10
N TRP A 467 -53.82 5.19 -5.68
CA TRP A 467 -54.91 4.39 -6.23
C TRP A 467 -55.46 5.04 -7.50
N TRP A 468 -55.64 4.21 -8.52
CA TRP A 468 -56.22 4.56 -9.81
C TRP A 468 -57.52 3.78 -9.98
N ALA A 469 -58.53 4.43 -10.52
CA ALA A 469 -59.80 3.85 -10.95
C ALA A 469 -59.87 3.97 -12.48
N GLY A 470 -59.46 2.92 -13.18
CA GLY A 470 -59.44 2.93 -14.64
C GLY A 470 -60.85 2.85 -15.22
N ARG A 471 -61.04 3.38 -16.43
CA ARG A 471 -62.32 3.33 -17.17
C ARG A 471 -62.89 1.92 -17.37
N CYS A 472 -62.03 0.89 -17.27
CA CYS A 472 -62.43 -0.52 -17.26
C CYS A 472 -63.12 -0.98 -15.96
N GLY A 473 -63.34 -0.11 -14.98
CA GLY A 473 -63.94 -0.44 -13.67
C GLY A 473 -62.95 -0.99 -12.64
N HIS A 474 -61.75 -1.39 -13.04
CA HIS A 474 -60.74 -1.89 -12.11
C HIS A 474 -60.04 -0.79 -11.31
N ARG A 475 -59.82 -1.04 -10.02
CA ARG A 475 -59.03 -0.19 -9.12
C ARG A 475 -57.66 -0.83 -8.81
N TRP A 476 -56.56 -0.08 -8.89
CA TRP A 476 -55.21 -0.57 -8.57
C TRP A 476 -54.28 0.51 -8.06
N GLN A 477 -53.21 0.10 -7.36
CA GLN A 477 -52.22 1.03 -6.82
C GLN A 477 -50.88 0.94 -7.59
N THR A 478 -50.40 2.07 -8.12
CA THR A 478 -49.08 2.20 -8.77
C THR A 478 -48.50 3.60 -8.60
N ALA A 479 -47.19 3.75 -8.81
CA ALA A 479 -46.52 5.05 -8.74
C ALA A 479 -46.94 5.96 -9.90
N ILE A 480 -47.09 7.25 -9.64
CA ILE A 480 -47.45 8.25 -10.66
C ILE A 480 -46.41 8.29 -11.78
N ALA A 481 -45.12 8.30 -11.45
CA ALA A 481 -44.04 8.26 -12.42
C ALA A 481 -44.11 7.06 -13.38
N ASN A 482 -44.60 5.88 -12.93
CA ASN A 482 -44.76 4.72 -13.82
C ASN A 482 -45.89 4.94 -14.83
N ARG A 483 -46.91 5.70 -14.46
CA ARG A 483 -48.04 6.06 -15.32
C ARG A 483 -47.66 7.14 -16.32
N THR A 484 -46.97 8.19 -15.87
CA THR A 484 -46.61 9.34 -16.71
C THR A 484 -45.40 9.08 -17.61
N LYS A 485 -44.33 8.46 -17.08
CA LYS A 485 -43.13 8.12 -17.88
C LYS A 485 -43.22 6.74 -18.53
N GLY A 486 -43.77 5.75 -17.82
CA GLY A 486 -43.80 4.36 -18.26
C GLY A 486 -45.06 3.97 -19.03
N GLY A 487 -46.07 4.84 -19.13
CA GLY A 487 -47.33 4.58 -19.82
C GLY A 487 -48.11 3.38 -19.27
N THR A 488 -47.86 2.97 -18.01
CA THR A 488 -48.39 1.69 -17.51
C THR A 488 -49.89 1.75 -17.23
N GLY A 489 -50.71 1.16 -18.10
CA GLY A 489 -52.17 1.04 -17.93
C GLY A 489 -52.65 0.14 -16.79
N CYS A 490 -53.95 -0.16 -16.79
CA CYS A 490 -54.57 -1.10 -15.86
C CYS A 490 -53.87 -2.46 -15.90
N PRO A 491 -53.32 -2.96 -14.77
CA PRO A 491 -52.57 -4.21 -14.73
C PRO A 491 -53.44 -5.45 -14.97
N TYR A 492 -54.75 -5.35 -14.73
CA TYR A 492 -55.71 -6.43 -15.02
C TYR A 492 -55.94 -6.53 -16.53
N CYS A 493 -56.26 -5.42 -17.21
CA CYS A 493 -56.45 -5.41 -18.66
C CYS A 493 -55.17 -5.78 -19.43
N ALA A 494 -54.00 -5.44 -18.90
CA ALA A 494 -52.71 -5.81 -19.49
C ALA A 494 -52.28 -7.27 -19.18
N GLY A 495 -53.13 -8.08 -18.52
CA GLY A 495 -52.83 -9.47 -18.16
C GLY A 495 -51.69 -9.64 -17.15
N LYS A 496 -51.29 -8.57 -16.45
CA LYS A 496 -50.21 -8.58 -15.44
C LYS A 496 -50.71 -8.97 -14.04
N ARG A 497 -52.03 -8.92 -13.82
CA ARG A 497 -52.72 -9.40 -12.62
C ARG A 497 -53.90 -10.28 -13.00
N ALA A 498 -54.19 -11.26 -12.14
CA ALA A 498 -55.26 -12.22 -12.36
C ALA A 498 -56.61 -11.54 -12.19
N LEU A 499 -57.49 -11.79 -13.15
CA LEU A 499 -58.90 -11.46 -13.12
C LEU A 499 -59.65 -12.76 -13.44
N PRO A 500 -60.34 -13.37 -12.44
CA PRO A 500 -61.07 -14.61 -12.63
C PRO A 500 -62.04 -14.53 -13.81
N GLY A 501 -62.01 -15.54 -14.68
CA GLY A 501 -62.83 -15.63 -15.89
C GLY A 501 -62.29 -14.87 -17.11
N VAL A 502 -61.13 -14.18 -17.00
CA VAL A 502 -60.59 -13.36 -18.09
C VAL A 502 -59.09 -13.56 -18.30
N THR A 503 -58.26 -13.29 -17.29
CA THR A 503 -56.79 -13.29 -17.43
C THR A 503 -56.09 -14.31 -16.54
N ASP A 504 -56.85 -15.02 -15.72
CA ASP A 504 -56.32 -16.03 -14.82
C ASP A 504 -55.85 -17.30 -15.55
N LEU A 505 -55.07 -18.12 -14.86
CA LEU A 505 -54.48 -19.32 -15.40
C LEU A 505 -55.54 -20.39 -15.72
N ALA A 506 -56.61 -20.50 -14.92
CA ALA A 506 -57.67 -21.47 -15.16
C ALA A 506 -58.37 -21.22 -16.49
N THR A 507 -58.71 -19.95 -16.75
CA THR A 507 -59.38 -19.53 -17.98
C THR A 507 -58.45 -19.63 -19.19
N LEU A 508 -57.23 -19.11 -19.10
CA LEU A 508 -56.34 -19.02 -20.26
C LEU A 508 -55.60 -20.33 -20.56
N ARG A 509 -55.37 -21.18 -19.55
CA ARG A 509 -54.61 -22.43 -19.64
C ARG A 509 -55.25 -23.54 -18.79
N PRO A 510 -56.44 -24.03 -19.19
CA PRO A 510 -57.13 -25.10 -18.48
C PRO A 510 -56.31 -26.39 -18.43
N ASP A 511 -55.45 -26.64 -19.43
CA ASP A 511 -54.51 -27.76 -19.45
C ASP A 511 -53.48 -27.71 -18.32
N LEU A 512 -53.07 -26.51 -17.91
CA LEU A 512 -52.16 -26.30 -16.79
C LEU A 512 -52.89 -26.26 -15.46
N ALA A 513 -54.09 -25.67 -15.41
CA ALA A 513 -54.92 -25.70 -14.22
C ALA A 513 -55.29 -27.14 -13.80
N ALA A 514 -55.51 -28.04 -14.77
CA ALA A 514 -55.70 -29.47 -14.51
C ALA A 514 -54.45 -30.17 -13.95
N GLN A 515 -53.27 -29.57 -14.07
CA GLN A 515 -52.01 -30.06 -13.52
C GLN A 515 -51.62 -29.32 -12.24
N TRP A 516 -52.50 -28.50 -11.67
CA TRP A 516 -52.25 -27.74 -10.45
C TRP A 516 -52.40 -28.62 -9.21
N HIS A 517 -51.39 -28.64 -8.34
CA HIS A 517 -51.45 -29.43 -7.11
C HIS A 517 -52.31 -28.74 -6.04
N SER A 518 -52.98 -29.53 -5.19
CA SER A 518 -53.83 -29.05 -4.09
C SER A 518 -53.05 -28.28 -3.01
N ASP A 519 -51.76 -28.60 -2.84
CA ASP A 519 -50.91 -28.00 -1.78
C ASP A 519 -50.43 -26.58 -2.12
N ASN A 520 -50.81 -26.03 -3.27
CA ASN A 520 -50.54 -24.64 -3.56
C ASN A 520 -51.44 -23.72 -2.74
N GLU A 521 -50.85 -22.69 -2.12
CA GLU A 521 -51.60 -21.67 -1.38
C GLU A 521 -52.57 -20.87 -2.25
N LEU A 522 -52.26 -20.72 -3.54
CA LEU A 522 -53.08 -20.00 -4.50
C LEU A 522 -53.79 -20.96 -5.46
N ARG A 523 -55.02 -20.61 -5.81
CA ARG A 523 -55.79 -21.30 -6.84
C ARG A 523 -55.39 -20.81 -8.24
N PRO A 524 -55.57 -21.62 -9.30
CA PRO A 524 -55.32 -21.20 -10.68
C PRO A 524 -56.02 -19.89 -11.08
N GLU A 525 -57.21 -19.61 -10.54
CA GLU A 525 -58.00 -18.40 -10.79
C GLU A 525 -57.37 -17.13 -10.20
N GLN A 526 -56.40 -17.28 -9.30
CA GLN A 526 -55.73 -16.18 -8.58
C GLN A 526 -54.36 -15.83 -9.15
N VAL A 527 -53.91 -16.52 -10.20
CA VAL A 527 -52.61 -16.33 -10.84
C VAL A 527 -52.76 -16.15 -12.35
N VAL A 528 -51.80 -15.48 -12.98
CA VAL A 528 -51.75 -15.32 -14.45
C VAL A 528 -50.76 -16.29 -15.08
N PRO A 529 -50.94 -16.74 -16.33
CA PRO A 529 -49.99 -17.61 -17.03
C PRO A 529 -48.56 -17.08 -17.08
N GLY A 530 -48.37 -15.76 -17.14
CA GLY A 530 -47.05 -15.12 -17.17
C GLY A 530 -46.36 -14.95 -15.80
N ALA A 531 -46.95 -15.46 -14.72
CA ALA A 531 -46.41 -15.24 -13.38
C ALA A 531 -45.05 -15.92 -13.17
N ARG A 532 -44.10 -15.18 -12.59
CA ARG A 532 -42.76 -15.69 -12.23
C ARG A 532 -42.74 -16.56 -10.97
N ARG A 533 -43.85 -16.58 -10.23
CA ARG A 533 -44.02 -17.38 -9.01
C ARG A 533 -43.95 -18.88 -9.35
N LYS A 534 -43.37 -19.65 -8.43
CA LYS A 534 -43.35 -21.10 -8.49
C LYS A 534 -44.64 -21.68 -7.92
N ALA A 535 -45.10 -22.76 -8.53
CA ALA A 535 -46.22 -23.57 -8.08
C ALA A 535 -45.82 -25.04 -8.13
N ILE A 536 -46.52 -25.85 -7.35
CA ILE A 536 -46.43 -27.30 -7.33
C ILE A 536 -47.36 -27.83 -8.42
N TRP A 537 -46.84 -28.69 -9.28
CA TRP A 537 -47.54 -29.29 -10.41
C TRP A 537 -47.63 -30.79 -10.21
N GLN A 538 -48.73 -31.39 -10.64
CA GLN A 538 -48.91 -32.83 -10.65
C GLN A 538 -49.46 -33.29 -12.00
N ARG A 539 -48.88 -34.37 -12.53
CA ARG A 539 -49.40 -35.03 -13.73
C ARG A 539 -50.28 -36.21 -13.32
N ALA A 540 -51.18 -36.64 -14.21
CA ALA A 540 -51.99 -37.86 -14.07
C ALA A 540 -51.20 -39.14 -13.72
N LYS A 541 -49.91 -39.22 -14.07
CA LYS A 541 -49.01 -40.34 -13.71
C LYS A 541 -48.39 -40.23 -12.30
N GLY A 542 -48.84 -39.28 -11.47
CA GLY A 542 -48.42 -39.13 -10.08
C GLY A 542 -47.15 -38.32 -9.83
N HIS A 543 -46.41 -37.89 -10.87
CA HIS A 543 -45.22 -37.05 -10.69
C HIS A 543 -45.60 -35.67 -10.15
N VAL A 544 -45.03 -35.29 -9.00
CA VAL A 544 -45.20 -33.98 -8.36
C VAL A 544 -43.89 -33.20 -8.43
N TRP A 545 -43.92 -31.95 -8.89
CA TRP A 545 -42.71 -31.12 -8.98
C TRP A 545 -43.00 -29.62 -8.87
N GLU A 546 -41.99 -28.85 -8.48
CA GLU A 546 -42.09 -27.39 -8.41
C GLU A 546 -41.57 -26.72 -9.70
N ALA A 547 -42.34 -25.79 -10.26
CA ALA A 547 -41.90 -24.97 -11.40
C ALA A 547 -42.57 -23.60 -11.45
N ALA A 548 -41.89 -22.61 -12.04
CA ALA A 548 -42.47 -21.29 -12.29
C ALA A 548 -43.61 -21.34 -13.32
N ILE A 549 -44.72 -20.66 -13.03
CA ILE A 549 -45.96 -20.69 -13.84
C ILE A 549 -45.67 -20.28 -15.29
N TYR A 550 -44.92 -19.19 -15.50
CA TYR A 550 -44.57 -18.76 -16.85
C TYR A 550 -43.79 -19.79 -17.67
N ARG A 551 -42.91 -20.60 -17.05
CA ARG A 551 -42.14 -21.63 -17.76
C ARG A 551 -43.04 -22.77 -18.23
N ARG A 552 -44.07 -23.09 -17.45
CA ARG A 552 -45.09 -24.09 -17.79
C ARG A 552 -45.98 -23.58 -18.92
N SER A 553 -46.39 -22.31 -18.83
CA SER A 553 -47.14 -21.62 -19.88
C SER A 553 -46.39 -21.57 -21.22
N THR A 554 -45.06 -21.45 -21.23
CA THR A 554 -44.27 -21.48 -22.47
C THR A 554 -43.90 -22.88 -22.98
N GLY A 555 -44.45 -23.95 -22.38
CA GLY A 555 -44.33 -25.31 -22.92
C GLY A 555 -43.35 -26.24 -22.20
N LEU A 556 -42.75 -25.84 -21.07
CA LEU A 556 -41.88 -26.74 -20.30
C LEU A 556 -42.72 -27.82 -19.61
N GLY A 557 -42.57 -29.08 -20.03
CA GLY A 557 -43.28 -30.26 -19.51
C GLY A 557 -42.81 -30.74 -18.13
N CYS A 558 -43.26 -31.94 -17.73
CA CYS A 558 -42.82 -32.60 -16.51
C CYS A 558 -41.32 -32.99 -16.58
N PRO A 559 -40.48 -32.61 -15.60
CA PRO A 559 -39.05 -32.91 -15.60
C PRO A 559 -38.74 -34.40 -15.41
N HIS A 560 -39.63 -35.16 -14.75
CA HIS A 560 -39.51 -36.60 -14.64
C HIS A 560 -39.75 -37.28 -16.01
N CYS A 561 -40.87 -36.97 -16.68
CA CYS A 561 -41.17 -37.52 -18.01
C CYS A 561 -40.13 -37.18 -19.09
N SER A 562 -39.41 -36.06 -18.96
CA SER A 562 -38.33 -35.67 -19.89
C SER A 562 -36.96 -36.25 -19.51
N GLY A 563 -36.89 -37.12 -18.49
CA GLY A 563 -35.65 -37.79 -18.05
C GLY A 563 -34.65 -36.87 -17.35
N LYS A 564 -35.05 -35.63 -17.00
CA LYS A 564 -34.21 -34.68 -16.29
C LYS A 564 -34.10 -35.00 -14.80
N PHE A 565 -35.18 -35.47 -14.19
CA PHE A 565 -35.24 -35.90 -12.80
C PHE A 565 -35.41 -37.41 -12.68
N VAL A 566 -34.82 -37.98 -11.63
CA VAL A 566 -34.88 -39.41 -11.33
C VAL A 566 -36.29 -39.76 -10.84
N ALA A 567 -36.91 -40.72 -11.49
CA ALA A 567 -38.08 -41.44 -11.01
C ALA A 567 -37.68 -42.94 -11.01
N ARG A 568 -37.49 -43.50 -9.81
CA ARG A 568 -37.02 -44.88 -9.65
C ARG A 568 -38.03 -45.85 -10.27
N GLY A 569 -37.55 -46.77 -11.10
CA GLY A 569 -38.39 -47.70 -11.85
C GLY A 569 -38.97 -47.12 -13.15
N GLU A 570 -38.68 -45.85 -13.48
CA GLU A 570 -39.17 -45.21 -14.71
C GLU A 570 -38.05 -44.55 -15.52
N THR A 571 -37.25 -43.67 -14.91
CA THR A 571 -36.27 -42.82 -15.63
C THR A 571 -34.85 -42.92 -15.11
N ASP A 572 -34.62 -43.74 -14.09
CA ASP A 572 -33.29 -44.04 -13.60
C ASP A 572 -32.47 -44.86 -14.61
N LEU A 573 -31.15 -44.75 -14.53
CA LEU A 573 -30.21 -45.38 -15.45
C LEU A 573 -30.31 -46.90 -15.39
N ALA A 574 -30.56 -47.49 -14.21
CA ALA A 574 -30.67 -48.93 -14.06
C ALA A 574 -31.86 -49.50 -14.83
N THR A 575 -33.01 -48.82 -14.74
CA THR A 575 -34.23 -49.19 -15.46
C THR A 575 -34.09 -48.96 -16.96
N MET A 576 -33.57 -47.80 -17.36
CA MET A 576 -33.55 -47.39 -18.76
C MET A 576 -32.41 -48.01 -19.57
N ARG A 577 -31.27 -48.33 -18.91
CA ARG A 577 -30.06 -48.89 -19.53
C ARG A 577 -29.43 -49.96 -18.64
N PRO A 578 -30.10 -51.11 -18.47
CA PRO A 578 -29.61 -52.22 -17.64
C PRO A 578 -28.27 -52.77 -18.13
N ASP A 579 -27.97 -52.65 -19.42
CA ASP A 579 -26.69 -53.03 -20.03
C ASP A 579 -25.50 -52.29 -19.38
N LEU A 580 -25.69 -51.01 -19.06
CA LEU A 580 -24.66 -50.14 -18.48
C LEU A 580 -24.46 -50.37 -16.98
N VAL A 581 -25.42 -51.00 -16.29
CA VAL A 581 -25.30 -51.32 -14.85
C VAL A 581 -24.12 -52.26 -14.62
N SER A 582 -23.91 -53.21 -15.53
CA SER A 582 -22.79 -54.17 -15.46
C SER A 582 -21.41 -53.51 -15.58
N GLU A 583 -21.35 -52.30 -16.14
CA GLU A 583 -20.12 -51.53 -16.28
C GLU A 583 -19.98 -50.44 -15.21
N TRP A 584 -20.96 -50.27 -14.32
CA TRP A 584 -20.91 -49.26 -13.27
C TRP A 584 -19.96 -49.71 -12.16
N ASP A 585 -18.91 -48.94 -11.92
CA ASP A 585 -17.94 -49.32 -10.88
C ASP A 585 -18.50 -49.09 -9.47
N ALA A 586 -18.20 -50.01 -8.56
CA ALA A 586 -18.67 -49.96 -7.17
C ALA A 586 -18.10 -48.78 -6.36
N SER A 587 -17.03 -48.14 -6.83
CA SER A 587 -16.46 -46.94 -6.21
C SER A 587 -17.29 -45.67 -6.41
N ASN A 588 -18.33 -45.70 -7.25
CA ASN A 588 -19.19 -44.54 -7.46
C ASN A 588 -20.01 -44.20 -6.21
N LEU A 589 -20.09 -42.92 -5.88
CA LEU A 589 -20.90 -42.41 -4.77
C LEU A 589 -22.40 -42.53 -4.98
N ARG A 590 -22.85 -42.69 -6.23
CA ARG A 590 -24.26 -42.87 -6.58
C ARG A 590 -24.46 -44.23 -7.21
N THR A 591 -25.60 -44.82 -6.90
CA THR A 591 -26.09 -46.01 -7.57
C THR A 591 -26.67 -45.66 -8.94
N PRO A 592 -26.73 -46.62 -9.88
CA PRO A 592 -27.43 -46.43 -11.16
C PRO A 592 -28.91 -46.04 -11.00
N GLN A 593 -29.54 -46.35 -9.86
CA GLN A 593 -30.92 -45.98 -9.56
C GLN A 593 -31.09 -44.50 -9.14
N GLU A 594 -30.00 -43.80 -8.83
CA GLU A 594 -29.98 -42.40 -8.35
C GLU A 594 -29.52 -41.40 -9.42
N VAL A 595 -29.37 -41.86 -10.66
CA VAL A 595 -28.98 -41.04 -11.81
C VAL A 595 -29.88 -41.37 -12.99
N THR A 596 -30.15 -40.38 -13.85
CA THR A 596 -30.90 -40.63 -15.10
C THR A 596 -29.94 -40.87 -16.27
N THR A 597 -30.48 -41.40 -17.37
CA THR A 597 -29.76 -41.51 -18.65
C THR A 597 -29.30 -40.17 -19.21
N HIS A 598 -29.83 -39.04 -18.76
CA HIS A 598 -29.47 -37.69 -19.24
C HIS A 598 -28.59 -36.93 -18.24
N SER A 599 -28.14 -37.60 -17.18
CA SER A 599 -27.34 -37.01 -16.12
C SER A 599 -25.94 -36.62 -16.62
N ASN A 600 -25.48 -35.44 -16.20
CA ASN A 600 -24.09 -35.01 -16.36
C ASN A 600 -23.18 -35.53 -15.24
N TYR A 601 -23.67 -36.44 -14.40
CA TYR A 601 -22.86 -37.10 -13.37
C TYR A 601 -21.69 -37.85 -14.02
N ARG A 602 -20.47 -37.53 -13.58
CA ARG A 602 -19.25 -38.26 -13.96
C ARG A 602 -19.15 -39.51 -13.10
N ALA A 603 -19.35 -40.66 -13.73
CA ALA A 603 -19.20 -41.95 -13.09
C ALA A 603 -17.91 -42.62 -13.54
N THR A 604 -17.37 -43.46 -12.66
CA THR A 604 -16.32 -44.42 -12.96
C THR A 604 -16.95 -45.67 -13.56
N TRP A 605 -16.38 -46.17 -14.64
CA TRP A 605 -16.86 -47.32 -15.39
C TRP A 605 -15.77 -48.38 -15.45
N ARG A 606 -16.18 -49.65 -15.44
CA ARG A 606 -15.30 -50.81 -15.55
C ARG A 606 -15.83 -51.74 -16.64
N CYS A 607 -15.02 -52.01 -17.66
CA CYS A 607 -15.43 -52.91 -18.74
C CYS A 607 -15.15 -54.37 -18.36
N LYS A 608 -15.67 -55.30 -19.17
CA LYS A 608 -15.44 -56.76 -19.00
C LYS A 608 -13.96 -57.16 -19.03
N GLN A 609 -13.11 -56.42 -19.73
CA GLN A 609 -11.65 -56.65 -19.80
C GLN A 609 -10.89 -56.01 -18.61
N GLY A 610 -11.60 -55.48 -17.60
CA GLY A 610 -11.02 -54.93 -16.38
C GLY A 610 -10.55 -53.47 -16.46
N HIS A 611 -10.54 -52.84 -17.64
CA HIS A 611 -10.16 -51.43 -17.76
C HIS A 611 -11.14 -50.50 -17.05
N ILE A 612 -10.61 -49.51 -16.33
CA ILE A 612 -11.35 -48.52 -15.56
C ILE A 612 -11.19 -47.13 -16.20
N TRP A 613 -12.29 -46.38 -16.37
CA TRP A 613 -12.24 -45.00 -16.88
C TRP A 613 -13.39 -44.15 -16.34
N VAL A 614 -13.25 -42.82 -16.43
CA VAL A 614 -14.28 -41.86 -15.99
C VAL A 614 -15.01 -41.29 -17.21
N ALA A 615 -16.34 -41.32 -17.19
CA ALA A 615 -17.18 -40.72 -18.23
C ALA A 615 -18.51 -40.20 -17.66
N VAL A 616 -19.10 -39.19 -18.32
CA VAL A 616 -20.44 -38.69 -17.94
C VAL A 616 -21.53 -39.67 -18.36
N GLY A 617 -22.54 -39.89 -17.50
CA GLY A 617 -23.65 -40.81 -17.76
C GLY A 617 -24.32 -40.57 -19.12
N SER A 618 -24.62 -39.31 -19.45
CA SER A 618 -25.22 -38.92 -20.74
C SER A 618 -24.38 -39.29 -21.98
N SER A 619 -23.05 -39.40 -21.87
CA SER A 619 -22.19 -39.82 -22.99
C SER A 619 -22.30 -41.31 -23.29
N ARG A 620 -22.54 -42.12 -22.25
CA ARG A 620 -22.73 -43.57 -22.34
C ARG A 620 -24.10 -43.97 -22.90
N THR A 621 -25.06 -43.06 -22.83
CA THR A 621 -26.46 -43.27 -23.23
C THR A 621 -26.86 -42.50 -24.48
N SER A 622 -25.97 -41.65 -25.00
CA SER A 622 -26.19 -40.87 -26.21
C SER A 622 -26.39 -41.76 -27.46
N ARG A 623 -26.84 -41.16 -28.57
CA ARG A 623 -27.02 -41.86 -29.86
C ARG A 623 -25.75 -42.55 -30.39
N ARG A 624 -24.57 -42.07 -29.99
CA ARG A 624 -23.27 -42.69 -30.28
C ARG A 624 -22.56 -42.90 -28.95
N PRO A 625 -22.91 -43.96 -28.20
CA PRO A 625 -22.43 -44.15 -26.85
C PRO A 625 -20.91 -44.36 -26.86
N THR A 626 -20.21 -43.61 -26.01
CA THR A 626 -18.78 -43.83 -25.79
C THR A 626 -18.60 -45.08 -24.92
N GLY A 627 -17.62 -45.93 -25.26
CA GLY A 627 -17.27 -47.11 -24.48
C GLY A 627 -15.86 -47.01 -23.88
N CYS A 628 -15.30 -48.15 -23.48
CA CYS A 628 -13.97 -48.22 -22.90
C CYS A 628 -12.88 -47.72 -23.86
N PRO A 629 -12.16 -46.61 -23.57
CA PRO A 629 -11.14 -46.07 -24.46
C PRO A 629 -9.99 -47.05 -24.77
N SER A 630 -9.69 -47.96 -23.85
CA SER A 630 -8.66 -48.98 -24.03
C SER A 630 -9.11 -50.07 -25.02
N CYS A 631 -10.32 -50.64 -24.85
CA CYS A 631 -10.85 -51.67 -25.75
C CYS A 631 -11.10 -51.16 -27.17
N PHE A 632 -11.53 -49.90 -27.32
CA PHE A 632 -11.74 -49.27 -28.62
C PHE A 632 -10.44 -48.80 -29.29
N GLY A 633 -9.27 -49.12 -28.70
CA GLY A 633 -8.00 -48.72 -29.28
C GLY A 633 -7.85 -47.20 -29.37
N LEU A 634 -8.38 -46.45 -28.40
CA LEU A 634 -8.20 -44.99 -28.26
C LEU A 634 -7.02 -44.63 -27.34
N GLN A 635 -6.60 -45.52 -26.42
CA GLN A 635 -5.35 -45.39 -25.63
C GLN A 635 -4.32 -46.50 -25.92
N ALA A 636 -3.02 -46.21 -25.75
CA ALA A 636 -1.92 -47.17 -25.92
C ALA A 636 -1.81 -48.04 -24.66
N VAL A 637 -1.67 -49.35 -24.84
CA VAL A 637 -1.53 -50.35 -23.78
C VAL A 637 -0.23 -51.11 -24.03
N PRO A 638 0.79 -50.95 -23.15
CA PRO A 638 2.06 -51.65 -23.28
C PRO A 638 1.87 -53.18 -23.35
N GLY A 639 2.56 -53.82 -24.29
CA GLY A 639 2.47 -55.26 -24.56
C GLY A 639 1.28 -55.70 -25.40
N VAL A 640 0.40 -54.77 -25.82
CA VAL A 640 -0.85 -55.11 -26.54
C VAL A 640 -0.96 -54.36 -27.86
N ASN A 641 -0.88 -53.02 -27.83
CA ASN A 641 -1.10 -52.20 -29.03
C ASN A 641 -0.16 -50.98 -29.13
N ASP A 642 0.96 -51.02 -28.41
CA ASP A 642 2.01 -50.02 -28.48
C ASP A 642 2.99 -50.25 -29.64
N LEU A 643 3.80 -49.23 -29.93
CA LEU A 643 4.76 -49.21 -31.02
C LEU A 643 5.86 -50.26 -30.84
N SER A 644 6.37 -50.46 -29.62
CA SER A 644 7.41 -51.46 -29.36
C SER A 644 6.92 -52.87 -29.63
N THR A 645 5.68 -53.18 -29.24
CA THR A 645 5.07 -54.49 -29.46
C THR A 645 4.76 -54.74 -30.93
N LEU A 646 4.19 -53.75 -31.63
CA LEU A 646 3.70 -53.95 -33.00
C LEU A 646 4.76 -53.72 -34.08
N ARG A 647 5.77 -52.88 -33.83
CA ARG A 647 6.85 -52.55 -34.78
C ARG A 647 8.21 -52.48 -34.06
N PRO A 648 8.76 -53.63 -33.64
CA PRO A 648 10.06 -53.69 -32.98
C PRO A 648 11.20 -53.19 -33.88
N ASP A 649 11.04 -53.30 -35.20
CA ASP A 649 11.95 -52.73 -36.20
C ASP A 649 12.03 -51.21 -36.10
N LEU A 650 10.90 -50.52 -35.91
CA LEU A 650 10.87 -49.07 -35.73
C LEU A 650 11.33 -48.68 -34.33
N ALA A 651 10.96 -49.46 -33.31
CA ALA A 651 11.44 -49.23 -31.95
C ALA A 651 12.97 -49.32 -31.86
N ALA A 652 13.62 -50.14 -32.68
CA ALA A 652 15.09 -50.22 -32.78
C ALA A 652 15.72 -48.99 -33.45
N GLU A 653 14.99 -48.26 -34.28
CA GLU A 653 15.42 -46.98 -34.85
C GLU A 653 15.10 -45.77 -33.95
N TRP A 654 14.52 -46.00 -32.76
CA TRP A 654 14.20 -44.93 -31.82
C TRP A 654 15.48 -44.30 -31.26
N ASP A 655 15.67 -42.99 -31.45
CA ASP A 655 16.86 -42.33 -30.93
C ASP A 655 16.75 -42.09 -29.41
N ASP A 656 17.83 -42.38 -28.67
CA ASP A 656 17.89 -42.25 -27.21
C ASP A 656 17.67 -40.81 -26.71
N SER A 657 17.81 -39.80 -27.57
CA SER A 657 17.54 -38.40 -27.20
C SER A 657 16.04 -38.07 -27.08
N ASN A 658 15.14 -38.97 -27.49
CA ASN A 658 13.71 -38.77 -27.35
C ASN A 658 13.24 -38.84 -25.89
N LEU A 659 12.34 -37.94 -25.51
CA LEU A 659 11.68 -37.99 -24.21
C LEU A 659 10.63 -39.11 -24.17
N GLY A 660 10.87 -40.16 -23.41
CA GLY A 660 9.92 -41.26 -23.21
C GLY A 660 10.07 -42.40 -24.21
N SER A 661 9.28 -43.45 -24.00
CA SER A 661 9.53 -44.76 -24.60
C SER A 661 8.49 -45.12 -25.68
N PRO A 662 8.91 -45.83 -26.75
CA PRO A 662 8.02 -46.31 -27.80
C PRO A 662 6.89 -47.22 -27.28
N ASP A 663 7.07 -47.89 -26.13
CA ASP A 663 6.07 -48.80 -25.52
C ASP A 663 4.81 -48.09 -24.98
N ARG A 664 4.77 -46.76 -25.03
CA ARG A 664 3.62 -45.93 -24.63
C ARG A 664 2.95 -45.20 -25.79
N LEU A 665 3.39 -45.46 -27.02
CA LEU A 665 2.90 -44.79 -28.22
C LEU A 665 2.19 -45.78 -29.12
N LYS A 666 1.20 -45.31 -29.87
CA LYS A 666 0.60 -46.09 -30.95
C LYS A 666 1.33 -45.86 -32.25
N LEU A 667 1.20 -46.84 -33.15
CA LEU A 667 1.55 -46.69 -34.55
C LEU A 667 0.92 -45.45 -35.18
N THR A 668 -0.33 -45.12 -34.85
CA THR A 668 -1.05 -43.94 -35.38
C THR A 668 -0.78 -42.63 -34.63
N SER A 669 0.25 -42.59 -33.77
CA SER A 669 0.54 -41.39 -32.98
C SER A 669 1.13 -40.28 -33.85
N ASN A 670 0.53 -39.10 -33.82
CA ASN A 670 1.07 -37.89 -34.48
C ASN A 670 2.22 -37.23 -33.69
N ARG A 671 2.75 -37.91 -32.67
CA ARG A 671 3.90 -37.44 -31.91
C ARG A 671 5.16 -37.49 -32.79
N THR A 672 5.84 -36.36 -32.92
CA THR A 672 7.17 -36.28 -33.55
C THR A 672 8.23 -36.88 -32.64
N ALA A 673 9.09 -37.71 -33.23
CA ALA A 673 10.25 -38.32 -32.57
C ALA A 673 11.48 -38.26 -33.50
N ARG A 674 12.67 -38.35 -32.90
CA ARG A 674 13.94 -38.50 -33.61
C ARG A 674 14.19 -39.98 -33.90
N TRP A 675 14.63 -40.28 -35.11
CA TRP A 675 14.90 -41.63 -35.58
C TRP A 675 16.34 -41.73 -36.02
N ARG A 676 16.98 -42.86 -35.74
CA ARG A 676 18.35 -43.18 -36.13
C ARG A 676 18.35 -44.48 -36.93
N CYS A 677 18.69 -44.38 -38.21
CA CYS A 677 18.77 -45.58 -39.06
C CYS A 677 20.09 -46.34 -38.83
N SER A 678 20.17 -47.58 -39.33
CA SER A 678 21.40 -48.39 -39.31
C SER A 678 22.59 -47.74 -40.03
N GLY A 679 22.34 -46.89 -41.03
CA GLY A 679 23.34 -46.08 -41.71
C GLY A 679 23.83 -44.85 -40.93
N GLY A 680 23.36 -44.63 -39.70
CA GLY A 680 23.83 -43.57 -38.80
C GLY A 680 23.16 -42.19 -38.96
N HIS A 681 22.29 -42.00 -39.95
CA HIS A 681 21.54 -40.75 -40.13
C HIS A 681 20.48 -40.55 -39.04
N VAL A 682 20.35 -39.31 -38.55
CA VAL A 682 19.32 -38.91 -37.58
C VAL A 682 18.34 -37.92 -38.20
N TRP A 683 17.03 -38.13 -38.04
CA TRP A 683 16.00 -37.21 -38.55
C TRP A 683 14.74 -37.19 -37.68
N GLU A 684 13.88 -36.19 -37.89
CA GLU A 684 12.59 -36.08 -37.20
C GLU A 684 11.44 -36.52 -38.10
N ALA A 685 10.56 -37.35 -37.55
CA ALA A 685 9.31 -37.76 -38.19
C ALA A 685 8.28 -38.15 -37.13
N THR A 686 6.98 -38.09 -37.47
CA THR A 686 5.93 -38.61 -36.58
C THR A 686 5.94 -40.13 -36.57
N VAL A 687 5.51 -40.72 -35.44
CA VAL A 687 5.36 -42.17 -35.32
C VAL A 687 4.40 -42.72 -36.39
N ALA A 688 3.31 -42.02 -36.69
CA ALA A 688 2.35 -42.36 -37.74
C ALA A 688 3.01 -42.48 -39.12
N ASN A 689 3.84 -41.52 -39.51
CA ASN A 689 4.51 -41.51 -40.81
C ASN A 689 5.55 -42.63 -40.91
N ARG A 690 6.35 -42.83 -39.85
CA ARG A 690 7.32 -43.94 -39.81
C ARG A 690 6.64 -45.31 -39.85
N SER A 691 5.53 -45.45 -39.14
CA SER A 691 4.73 -46.68 -39.16
C SER A 691 4.16 -46.99 -40.54
N SER A 692 3.89 -45.96 -41.36
CA SER A 692 3.28 -46.06 -42.68
C SER A 692 4.28 -46.30 -43.83
N GLY A 693 5.59 -46.34 -43.56
CA GLY A 693 6.61 -46.75 -44.52
C GLY A 693 7.65 -45.70 -44.92
N ASP A 694 7.61 -44.49 -44.37
CA ASP A 694 8.59 -43.43 -44.67
C ASP A 694 9.97 -43.82 -44.12
N GLY A 695 10.85 -44.39 -44.93
CA GLY A 695 12.22 -44.76 -44.54
C GLY A 695 13.11 -43.55 -44.23
N CYS A 696 14.39 -43.79 -43.96
CA CYS A 696 15.35 -42.70 -43.78
C CYS A 696 15.46 -41.85 -45.07
N PRO A 697 15.13 -40.56 -45.04
CA PRO A 697 15.13 -39.71 -46.24
C PRO A 697 16.54 -39.54 -46.82
N PHE A 698 17.57 -39.56 -45.97
CA PHE A 698 18.97 -39.43 -46.37
C PHE A 698 19.49 -40.69 -47.07
N CYS A 699 19.11 -41.87 -46.60
CA CYS A 699 19.43 -43.13 -47.28
C CYS A 699 18.73 -43.22 -48.64
N GLN A 700 17.48 -42.79 -48.74
CA GLN A 700 16.73 -42.77 -50.00
C GLN A 700 17.32 -41.78 -51.02
N ALA A 701 17.87 -40.66 -50.55
CA ALA A 701 18.50 -39.64 -51.39
C ALA A 701 20.00 -39.89 -51.69
N GLY A 702 20.59 -40.98 -51.19
CA GLY A 702 22.02 -41.28 -51.39
C GLY A 702 22.97 -40.29 -50.72
N VAL A 703 22.51 -39.57 -49.69
CA VAL A 703 23.30 -38.55 -48.98
C VAL A 703 24.26 -39.24 -48.01
N SER A 704 25.53 -38.83 -48.01
CA SER A 704 26.51 -39.33 -47.03
C SER A 704 26.38 -38.61 -45.68
N ILE A 705 26.70 -39.30 -44.59
CA ILE A 705 26.64 -38.74 -43.22
C ILE A 705 27.44 -37.42 -43.08
N LYS A 706 28.59 -37.31 -43.78
CA LYS A 706 29.40 -36.08 -43.77
C LYS A 706 28.63 -34.89 -44.35
N ALA A 707 27.94 -35.08 -45.47
CA ALA A 707 27.14 -34.04 -46.11
C ALA A 707 25.92 -33.62 -45.26
N GLN A 708 25.33 -34.54 -44.48
CA GLN A 708 24.21 -34.23 -43.58
C GLN A 708 24.62 -33.26 -42.47
N ASN A 709 25.78 -33.48 -41.84
CA ASN A 709 26.24 -32.65 -40.72
C ASN A 709 26.61 -31.22 -41.15
N GLU A 710 27.04 -31.01 -42.40
CA GLU A 710 27.35 -29.67 -42.93
C GLU A 710 26.08 -28.84 -43.23
N THR A 711 24.98 -29.48 -43.61
CA THR A 711 23.69 -28.80 -43.88
C THR A 711 22.91 -28.38 -42.62
N ALA A 712 23.23 -28.91 -41.44
CA ALA A 712 22.49 -28.62 -40.21
C ALA A 712 22.84 -27.27 -39.55
N HIS A 713 23.86 -26.55 -40.04
CA HIS A 713 24.30 -25.26 -39.46
C HIS A 713 23.63 -24.01 -40.04
N PHE A 714 22.68 -24.14 -40.96
CA PHE A 714 21.97 -23.01 -41.59
C PHE A 714 20.44 -23.19 -41.56
N SER A 715 19.81 -23.01 -40.39
CA SER A 715 18.45 -22.46 -40.28
C SER A 715 17.99 -22.44 -38.82
N ASP A 716 18.12 -21.29 -38.15
CA ASP A 716 17.39 -21.00 -36.92
C ASP A 716 16.66 -19.68 -37.13
N SER A 717 15.37 -19.71 -37.49
CA SER A 717 14.44 -18.59 -37.31
C SER A 717 12.98 -18.94 -37.65
N ALA A 718 12.10 -18.36 -36.81
CA ALA A 718 10.73 -17.91 -37.07
C ALA A 718 9.55 -18.92 -36.95
N ASP A 719 9.14 -19.11 -35.69
CA ASP A 719 7.85 -18.62 -35.14
C ASP A 719 6.67 -18.43 -36.13
N ARG A 720 5.60 -19.22 -35.95
CA ARG A 720 4.29 -19.01 -36.58
C ARG A 720 3.17 -19.02 -35.56
N GLY A 721 2.74 -17.81 -35.20
CA GLY A 721 1.52 -17.55 -34.44
C GLY A 721 0.24 -17.98 -35.17
N ARG A 722 -0.68 -18.57 -34.41
CA ARG A 722 -2.05 -18.91 -34.84
C ARG A 722 -2.99 -17.71 -34.65
N ARG A 723 -3.62 -17.25 -35.74
CA ARG A 723 -4.89 -16.51 -35.70
C ARG A 723 -6.06 -17.50 -35.76
N ARG A 724 -7.03 -17.36 -34.85
CA ARG A 724 -8.33 -18.05 -34.91
C ARG A 724 -9.34 -17.14 -35.62
N GLY A 725 -10.05 -17.74 -36.59
CA GLY A 725 -11.43 -17.39 -36.92
C GLY A 725 -12.38 -18.35 -36.22
#